data_AF-A0A396G0Q3-F1
#
_entry.id   AF-A0A396G0Q3-F1
#
_cell.length_a   1.000
_cell.length_b   1.000
_cell.length_c   1.000
_cell.angle_alpha   90.00
_cell.angle_beta   90.00
_cell.angle_gamma   90.00
#
_symmetry.space_group_name_H-M   'P 1'
#
loop_
_entity.id
_entity.type
_entity.pdbx_description
1 polymer ?
#
loop_
_entity_poly.entity_id
_entity_poly.type
_entity_poly.pdbx_seq_one_letter_code
_entity_poly.pdbx_strand_id
1 'polypeptide(L)'
;MNIQQYIHSLTDEEFEQLCTEYLTLHYKNKNITIHGTRLKKDGGKDIVGTAQDVPYEIWAECKRHNRALGLEKISKNVILVISKGINELIYFSTSDITRNAVKHVSIVAAKHNFSVTFIYGNRLYQELSILPRFQYGFEKSNEIIKNDLRISRFFSVFEDTEKYTEESELVLQRDNIFYIDIYLTNLYSATVSDVTCTLPKMADIIFHVPEIHNCFNMLQGSNRVIQIRAEVLSSYTVKHIPALTLKYKCNGHTYSQKVPGGYIDPTKLIYYPLVGENVQNFLSSKILPLLKGNGFSPIYMLNITGKSGTGKTRLLSEIINSAKSYNFQTLYCDAKKQNGFEILREFLCACLGLPYGTGNISCTLDDFSKIIKQYYGNSKVSEAVFSFVFHKKLDPDILYYLKEALLFFSCNIVGGVSLIWTIDNLQCLDKETLDIIYFLIAHLQKCFPEVIFSLGTNTEIVPLDSQGFVNEFLAKINEYEDVISYVYTCGEMQNNDAKTLYYHAIPNLQGFDYFTRLLLNKSGKRPFDIIMLIHWFYDQNLINISTHNMVIPSKKEEIENFINKVPVKSKEIIDQRFQLQMHKKFSFDTTLGYFDAFKVVVKSILYFGGETPVDFLASLNIDGDMLFELSQSLFFKYMDKYPKIVFYHDNIYRYFEGYQFYQNDRSLSLKIIKWLNENAWYKSNLRTTAIFDCYIRASEYEEAVRFGISSISSECDKRNFQAVIHIGTELLKDVPKAQDASEELVPNPFAEFMDAGAKFHVYYAVADAYRIYQDLSQSVYYYKKAYKILQQYSISEFTSIDTCRFFHRYSNACISAADYDDALIVLDYFKKYKGRNNFYDFIMHNRYSVLYLAINDIENALLSIDESLKIAKECKEPQWESVSYSDKAYIYYRAYEDRENTILYFSKAVEKHISEKATINRSSEILAQEAFVDLLTDKLEDAEYLADLALNRALEINGTAMEIKSRNLLGIIQYFSNKAEAAFSTWRKDLVISAQRVNKDGIVKLHTNLGAAYILQSKYVPAKEELEQAYALYQKFKVSLMTHKPLIYNLLFIYNILGDTSKRDKLFEEAYFDNLSSYYNQLISGSENILTDGYWPLQFKHVFFNY
;
A
#
# COMPACT_ATOMS: atom_id res chain seq x y z
N MET A 1 49.99 -26.09 6.70
CA MET A 1 48.99 -25.05 6.40
C MET A 1 47.70 -25.75 6.07
N ASN A 2 46.60 -25.43 6.75
CA ASN A 2 45.31 -26.06 6.49
C ASN A 2 44.63 -25.35 5.28
N ILE A 3 43.86 -26.07 4.47
CA ILE A 3 43.10 -25.56 3.31
C ILE A 3 42.30 -24.31 3.69
N GLN A 4 41.72 -24.27 4.89
CA GLN A 4 41.01 -23.08 5.39
C GLN A 4 41.89 -21.83 5.43
N GLN A 5 43.10 -21.94 6.00
CA GLN A 5 44.06 -20.83 6.08
C GLN A 5 44.51 -20.37 4.69
N TYR A 6 44.66 -21.32 3.75
CA TYR A 6 44.95 -21.02 2.35
C TYR A 6 43.85 -20.19 1.70
N ILE A 7 42.60 -20.65 1.77
CA ILE A 7 41.47 -19.96 1.15
C ILE A 7 41.29 -18.55 1.73
N HIS A 8 41.48 -18.36 3.05
CA HIS A 8 41.41 -17.02 3.64
C HIS A 8 42.55 -16.08 3.20
N SER A 9 43.70 -16.64 2.79
CA SER A 9 44.83 -15.86 2.27
C SER A 9 44.71 -15.45 0.81
N LEU A 10 43.82 -16.11 0.04
CA LEU A 10 43.59 -15.79 -1.37
C LEU A 10 42.95 -14.42 -1.54
N THR A 11 43.25 -13.77 -2.67
CA THR A 11 42.45 -12.67 -3.20
C THR A 11 41.09 -13.17 -3.74
N ASP A 12 40.16 -12.25 -4.01
CA ASP A 12 38.85 -12.62 -4.56
C ASP A 12 38.99 -13.31 -5.92
N GLU A 13 39.91 -12.82 -6.76
CA GLU A 13 40.20 -13.37 -8.10
C GLU A 13 40.80 -14.78 -8.02
N GLU A 14 41.73 -15.02 -7.09
CA GLU A 14 42.31 -16.35 -6.87
C GLU A 14 41.29 -17.36 -6.31
N PHE A 15 40.35 -16.89 -5.48
CA PHE A 15 39.27 -17.72 -4.97
C PHE A 15 38.27 -18.13 -6.07
N GLU A 16 37.89 -17.20 -6.95
CA GLU A 16 37.06 -17.48 -8.13
C GLU A 16 37.72 -18.47 -9.08
N GLN A 17 39.02 -18.33 -9.34
CA GLN A 17 39.78 -19.28 -10.16
C GLN A 17 39.78 -20.68 -9.54
N LEU A 18 39.96 -20.77 -8.22
CA LEU A 18 39.91 -22.04 -7.50
C LEU A 18 38.53 -22.71 -7.62
N CYS A 19 37.45 -21.94 -7.49
CA CYS A 19 36.08 -22.44 -7.67
C CYS A 19 35.81 -22.87 -9.12
N THR A 20 36.37 -22.16 -10.10
CA THR A 20 36.28 -22.51 -11.54
C THR A 20 36.95 -23.85 -11.83
N GLU A 21 38.14 -24.10 -11.27
CA GLU A 21 38.83 -25.38 -11.38
C GLU A 21 38.00 -26.53 -10.79
N TYR A 22 37.38 -26.29 -9.63
CA TYR A 22 36.50 -27.27 -8.99
C TYR A 22 35.30 -27.62 -9.87
N LEU A 23 34.57 -26.61 -10.37
CA LEU A 23 33.41 -26.84 -11.23
C LEU A 23 33.81 -27.54 -12.54
N THR A 24 34.95 -27.17 -13.13
CA THR A 24 35.48 -27.83 -14.34
C THR A 24 35.71 -29.32 -14.10
N LEU A 25 36.27 -29.68 -12.93
CA LEU A 25 36.45 -31.07 -12.55
C LEU A 25 35.12 -31.77 -12.26
N HIS A 26 34.22 -31.12 -11.52
CA HIS A 26 32.91 -31.65 -11.11
C HIS A 26 32.01 -31.98 -12.31
N TYR A 27 32.05 -31.15 -13.37
CA TYR A 27 31.23 -31.28 -14.57
C TYR A 27 31.95 -31.93 -15.76
N LYS A 28 33.21 -32.36 -15.61
CA LYS A 28 34.07 -32.91 -16.68
C LYS A 28 33.40 -34.00 -17.53
N ASN A 29 32.56 -34.84 -16.91
CA ASN A 29 31.91 -35.98 -17.57
C ASN A 29 30.43 -35.71 -17.92
N LYS A 30 29.96 -34.46 -17.87
CA LYS A 30 28.55 -34.08 -18.03
C LYS A 30 28.25 -33.26 -19.29
N ASN A 31 29.14 -33.25 -20.30
CA ASN A 31 29.04 -32.43 -21.52
C ASN A 31 28.78 -30.93 -21.26
N ILE A 32 29.26 -30.41 -20.11
CA ILE A 32 29.12 -29.01 -19.71
C ILE A 32 30.49 -28.36 -19.76
N THR A 33 30.58 -27.22 -20.45
CA THR A 33 31.81 -26.43 -20.57
C THR A 33 31.80 -25.31 -19.54
N ILE A 34 32.74 -25.35 -18.59
CA ILE A 34 32.88 -24.35 -17.51
C ILE A 34 33.88 -23.28 -17.92
N HIS A 35 33.55 -22.00 -17.69
CA HIS A 35 34.44 -20.87 -17.89
C HIS A 35 34.16 -19.75 -16.88
N GLY A 36 35.21 -19.09 -16.38
CA GLY A 36 35.08 -17.88 -15.56
C GLY A 36 34.70 -16.66 -16.40
N THR A 37 34.03 -15.68 -15.80
CA THR A 37 33.69 -14.40 -16.46
C THR A 37 34.73 -13.31 -16.18
N ARG A 38 34.42 -12.05 -16.49
CA ARG A 38 35.34 -10.94 -16.24
C ARG A 38 35.37 -10.61 -14.75
N LEU A 39 36.52 -10.79 -14.12
CA LEU A 39 36.83 -10.64 -12.69
C LEU A 39 36.35 -9.34 -11.97
N LYS A 40 35.85 -8.31 -12.69
CA LYS A 40 35.24 -7.10 -12.10
C LYS A 40 34.07 -6.59 -12.95
N LYS A 41 32.92 -6.32 -12.30
CA LYS A 41 31.67 -5.76 -12.88
C LYS A 41 30.93 -6.69 -13.87
N ASP A 42 30.91 -7.99 -13.59
CA ASP A 42 30.21 -9.00 -14.38
C ASP A 42 28.69 -9.09 -14.11
N GLY A 43 28.22 -8.42 -13.05
CA GLY A 43 26.80 -8.41 -12.70
C GLY A 43 26.39 -9.49 -11.70
N GLY A 44 27.31 -10.29 -11.15
CA GLY A 44 27.00 -11.40 -10.23
C GLY A 44 26.84 -12.72 -10.99
N LYS A 45 27.83 -13.04 -11.82
CA LYS A 45 27.92 -14.25 -12.64
C LYS A 45 29.39 -14.62 -12.75
N ASP A 46 30.05 -14.95 -11.65
CA ASP A 46 31.50 -15.13 -11.63
C ASP A 46 31.95 -16.33 -12.51
N ILE A 47 31.12 -17.38 -12.58
CA ILE A 47 31.41 -18.60 -13.36
C ILE A 47 30.17 -19.04 -14.15
N VAL A 48 30.38 -19.54 -15.38
CA VAL A 48 29.34 -20.02 -16.28
C VAL A 48 29.63 -21.45 -16.71
N GLY A 49 28.60 -22.29 -16.71
CA GLY A 49 28.59 -23.58 -17.38
C GLY A 49 27.53 -23.62 -18.47
N THR A 50 27.88 -24.10 -19.65
CA THR A 50 26.94 -24.31 -20.76
C THR A 50 27.02 -25.73 -21.30
N ALA A 51 25.88 -26.37 -21.51
CA ALA A 51 25.81 -27.63 -22.24
C ALA A 51 25.94 -27.39 -23.76
N GLN A 52 26.55 -28.33 -24.48
CA GLN A 52 26.79 -28.18 -25.93
C GLN A 52 25.53 -28.44 -26.79
N ASP A 53 24.62 -29.32 -26.32
CA ASP A 53 23.53 -29.87 -27.15
C ASP A 53 22.12 -29.59 -26.62
N VAL A 54 21.98 -28.97 -25.45
CA VAL A 54 20.69 -28.63 -24.81
C VAL A 54 20.76 -27.25 -24.18
N PRO A 55 19.64 -26.50 -24.11
CA PRO A 55 19.59 -25.18 -23.46
C PRO A 55 19.67 -25.36 -21.93
N TYR A 56 20.86 -25.67 -21.45
CA TYR A 56 21.17 -25.89 -20.04
C TYR A 56 22.33 -25.01 -19.61
N GLU A 57 22.07 -24.10 -18.68
CA GLU A 57 23.05 -23.16 -18.14
C GLU A 57 23.19 -23.28 -16.62
N ILE A 58 24.43 -23.12 -16.16
CA ILE A 58 24.84 -23.10 -14.76
C ILE A 58 25.52 -21.77 -14.48
N TRP A 59 25.10 -21.09 -13.43
CA TRP A 59 25.75 -19.87 -12.96
C TRP A 59 26.27 -20.10 -11.54
N ALA A 60 27.51 -19.69 -11.29
CA ALA A 60 28.05 -19.69 -9.93
C ALA A 60 28.54 -18.31 -9.52
N GLU A 61 28.30 -17.99 -8.25
CA GLU A 61 28.71 -16.76 -7.58
C GLU A 61 29.67 -17.10 -6.44
N CYS A 62 30.81 -16.42 -6.41
CA CYS A 62 31.84 -16.55 -5.40
C CYS A 62 31.80 -15.32 -4.47
N LYS A 63 31.73 -15.57 -3.17
CA LYS A 63 31.60 -14.52 -2.14
C LYS A 63 32.62 -14.69 -1.02
N ARG A 64 33.66 -13.86 -1.08
CA ARG A 64 34.65 -13.74 -0.01
C ARG A 64 34.27 -12.62 0.95
N HIS A 65 33.76 -13.01 2.11
CA HIS A 65 33.38 -12.08 3.18
C HIS A 65 33.79 -12.64 4.55
N ASN A 66 33.84 -11.74 5.55
CA ASN A 66 34.15 -12.08 6.94
C ASN A 66 32.90 -12.24 7.81
N ARG A 67 31.74 -11.74 7.36
CA ARG A 67 30.46 -11.81 8.06
C ARG A 67 29.52 -12.72 7.29
N ALA A 68 28.58 -13.34 8.02
CA ALA A 68 27.57 -14.18 7.41
C ALA A 68 26.77 -13.42 6.34
N LEU A 69 26.45 -14.09 5.23
CA LEU A 69 25.71 -13.51 4.12
C LEU A 69 24.20 -13.60 4.34
N GLY A 70 23.52 -12.46 4.30
CA GLY A 70 22.07 -12.37 4.27
C GLY A 70 21.51 -12.27 2.84
N LEU A 71 20.18 -12.17 2.74
CA LEU A 71 19.46 -12.06 1.47
C LEU A 71 19.89 -10.85 0.66
N GLU A 72 20.29 -9.76 1.30
CA GLU A 72 20.76 -8.53 0.65
C GLU A 72 22.00 -8.74 -0.22
N LYS A 73 22.80 -9.77 0.06
CA LYS A 73 24.01 -10.09 -0.70
C LYS A 73 23.79 -11.12 -1.81
N ILE A 74 22.85 -12.05 -1.63
CA ILE A 74 22.67 -13.18 -2.54
C ILE A 74 21.41 -13.09 -3.42
N SER A 75 20.39 -12.33 -3.03
CA SER A 75 19.10 -12.25 -3.76
C SER A 75 19.21 -11.67 -5.18
N LYS A 76 20.27 -10.92 -5.48
CA LYS A 76 20.54 -10.38 -6.82
C LYS A 76 20.64 -11.48 -7.88
N ASN A 77 21.43 -12.52 -7.59
CA ASN A 77 21.71 -13.59 -8.55
C ASN A 77 20.43 -14.39 -8.84
N VAL A 78 19.51 -14.49 -7.88
CA VAL A 78 18.21 -15.13 -8.06
C VAL A 78 17.38 -14.44 -9.14
N ILE A 79 17.30 -13.11 -9.13
CA ILE A 79 16.56 -12.37 -10.18
C ILE A 79 17.20 -12.58 -11.55
N LEU A 80 18.53 -12.61 -11.63
CA LEU A 80 19.23 -12.82 -12.90
C LEU A 80 19.00 -14.23 -13.45
N VAL A 81 19.03 -15.24 -12.59
CA VAL A 81 18.76 -16.64 -12.93
C VAL A 81 17.34 -16.80 -13.47
N ILE A 82 16.35 -16.18 -12.84
CA ILE A 82 14.96 -16.14 -13.33
C ILE A 82 14.89 -15.45 -14.70
N SER A 83 15.52 -14.27 -14.83
CA SER A 83 15.53 -13.47 -16.06
C SER A 83 16.09 -14.18 -17.28
N LYS A 84 17.13 -14.99 -17.11
CA LYS A 84 17.81 -15.68 -18.21
C LYS A 84 17.37 -17.14 -18.36
N GLY A 85 16.46 -17.63 -17.53
CA GLY A 85 16.02 -19.03 -17.56
C GLY A 85 17.13 -20.02 -17.20
N ILE A 86 17.96 -19.69 -16.21
CA ILE A 86 19.12 -20.51 -15.82
C ILE A 86 18.68 -21.70 -14.98
N ASN A 87 19.29 -22.86 -15.23
CA ASN A 87 18.87 -24.13 -14.64
C ASN A 87 19.49 -24.38 -13.26
N GLU A 88 20.73 -23.95 -13.04
CA GLU A 88 21.44 -24.13 -11.77
C GLU A 88 22.13 -22.85 -11.28
N LEU A 89 21.96 -22.53 -10.00
CA LEU A 89 22.63 -21.45 -9.30
C LEU A 89 23.49 -21.99 -8.16
N ILE A 90 24.78 -21.68 -8.16
CA ILE A 90 25.73 -22.17 -7.16
C ILE A 90 26.35 -20.98 -6.40
N TYR A 91 26.33 -21.02 -5.07
CA TYR A 91 27.02 -20.05 -4.22
C TYR A 91 28.24 -20.69 -3.56
N PHE A 92 29.42 -20.12 -3.80
CA PHE A 92 30.62 -20.39 -3.02
C PHE A 92 30.82 -19.26 -2.01
N SER A 93 30.99 -19.56 -0.73
CA SER A 93 31.30 -18.52 0.25
C SER A 93 32.29 -18.94 1.33
N THR A 94 33.25 -18.05 1.60
CA THR A 94 34.22 -18.20 2.69
C THR A 94 33.64 -17.87 4.07
N SER A 95 32.47 -17.24 4.11
CA SER A 95 31.69 -16.96 5.32
C SER A 95 30.45 -17.84 5.36
N ASP A 96 29.82 -17.94 6.52
CA ASP A 96 28.51 -18.59 6.62
C ASP A 96 27.45 -17.88 5.78
N ILE A 97 26.43 -18.61 5.36
CA ILE A 97 25.21 -18.05 4.77
C ILE A 97 24.11 -18.24 5.79
N THR A 98 23.35 -17.19 6.08
CA THR A 98 22.28 -17.24 7.08
C THR A 98 21.23 -18.29 6.68
N ARG A 99 20.75 -19.06 7.67
CA ARG A 99 19.73 -20.11 7.45
C ARG A 99 18.46 -19.55 6.80
N ASN A 100 18.08 -18.33 7.16
CA ASN A 100 16.93 -17.64 6.57
C ASN A 100 17.15 -17.33 5.09
N ALA A 101 18.35 -16.87 4.70
CA ALA A 101 18.66 -16.62 3.29
C ALA A 101 18.66 -17.92 2.46
N VAL A 102 19.23 -19.00 2.99
CA VAL A 102 19.15 -20.33 2.36
C VAL A 102 17.70 -20.77 2.17
N LYS A 103 16.86 -20.62 3.20
CA LYS A 103 15.42 -20.96 3.15
C LYS A 103 14.70 -20.15 2.07
N HIS A 104 14.79 -18.83 2.11
CA HIS A 104 14.13 -17.96 1.14
C HIS A 104 14.58 -18.24 -0.30
N VAL A 105 15.88 -18.32 -0.57
CA VAL A 105 16.39 -18.61 -1.91
C VAL A 105 15.95 -19.99 -2.38
N SER A 106 15.93 -20.99 -1.49
CA SER A 106 15.44 -22.35 -1.82
C SER A 106 13.95 -22.36 -2.18
N ILE A 107 13.11 -21.60 -1.47
CA ILE A 107 11.69 -21.44 -1.78
C ILE A 107 11.50 -20.72 -3.13
N VAL A 108 12.28 -19.67 -3.42
CA VAL A 108 12.19 -18.98 -4.71
C VAL A 108 12.64 -19.91 -5.85
N ALA A 109 13.71 -20.68 -5.65
CA ALA A 109 14.17 -21.71 -6.58
C ALA A 109 13.10 -22.77 -6.86
N ALA A 110 12.30 -23.14 -5.84
CA ALA A 110 11.14 -24.00 -6.00
C ALA A 110 10.09 -23.42 -6.93
N LYS A 111 9.70 -22.16 -6.71
CA LYS A 111 8.65 -21.49 -7.48
C LYS A 111 9.03 -21.27 -8.94
N HIS A 112 10.31 -21.03 -9.22
CA HIS A 112 10.82 -20.74 -10.57
C HIS A 112 11.54 -21.93 -11.23
N ASN A 113 11.46 -23.12 -10.63
CA ASN A 113 11.97 -24.38 -11.17
C ASN A 113 13.46 -24.35 -11.59
N PHE A 114 14.32 -23.81 -10.73
CA PHE A 114 15.79 -23.91 -10.89
C PHE A 114 16.43 -24.59 -9.67
N SER A 115 17.61 -25.18 -9.85
CA SER A 115 18.39 -25.81 -8.79
C SER A 115 19.27 -24.79 -8.08
N VAL A 116 19.39 -24.87 -6.76
CA VAL A 116 20.31 -24.02 -5.99
C VAL A 116 21.26 -24.86 -5.14
N THR A 117 22.53 -24.47 -5.11
CA THR A 117 23.59 -25.14 -4.35
C THR A 117 24.34 -24.13 -3.49
N PHE A 118 24.52 -24.43 -2.20
CA PHE A 118 25.28 -23.60 -1.26
C PHE A 118 26.52 -24.36 -0.77
N ILE A 119 27.71 -23.81 -1.06
CA ILE A 119 29.02 -24.36 -0.71
C ILE A 119 29.75 -23.34 0.17
N TYR A 120 29.62 -23.50 1.49
CA TYR A 120 30.23 -22.63 2.50
C TYR A 120 30.63 -23.43 3.76
N GLY A 121 31.33 -22.78 4.70
CA GLY A 121 31.80 -23.41 5.93
C GLY A 121 32.64 -24.66 5.65
N ASN A 122 32.49 -25.71 6.47
CA ASN A 122 33.24 -26.95 6.31
C ASN A 122 33.04 -27.62 4.94
N ARG A 123 31.85 -27.49 4.34
CA ARG A 123 31.55 -28.07 3.03
C ARG A 123 32.45 -27.47 1.94
N LEU A 124 32.72 -26.16 1.99
CA LEU A 124 33.59 -25.50 1.02
C LEU A 124 34.99 -26.14 1.00
N TYR A 125 35.60 -26.29 2.17
CA TYR A 125 36.95 -26.83 2.28
C TYR A 125 37.01 -28.29 1.82
N GLN A 126 35.97 -29.08 2.14
CA GLN A 126 35.89 -30.49 1.73
C GLN A 126 35.70 -30.65 0.22
N GLU A 127 34.77 -29.91 -0.38
CA GLU A 127 34.50 -29.94 -1.83
C GLU A 127 35.73 -29.50 -2.62
N LEU A 128 36.42 -28.44 -2.18
CA LEU A 128 37.63 -27.96 -2.86
C LEU A 128 38.84 -28.88 -2.67
N SER A 129 38.90 -29.67 -1.60
CA SER A 129 40.04 -30.57 -1.31
C SER A 129 40.30 -31.64 -2.37
N ILE A 130 39.32 -31.94 -3.23
CA ILE A 130 39.46 -32.89 -4.34
C ILE A 130 40.41 -32.38 -5.44
N LEU A 131 40.67 -31.07 -5.46
CA LEU A 131 41.54 -30.46 -6.46
C LEU A 131 42.97 -31.01 -6.36
N PRO A 132 43.64 -31.31 -7.49
CA PRO A 132 44.98 -31.90 -7.49
C PRO A 132 46.01 -31.14 -6.63
N ARG A 133 45.90 -29.80 -6.56
CA ARG A 133 46.80 -28.93 -5.79
C ARG A 133 46.75 -29.13 -4.26
N PHE A 134 45.68 -29.74 -3.73
CA PHE A 134 45.56 -30.04 -2.30
C PHE A 134 45.90 -31.50 -1.95
N GLN A 135 46.32 -32.31 -2.94
CA GLN A 135 46.65 -33.72 -2.69
C GLN A 135 47.96 -33.90 -1.90
N TYR A 136 48.88 -32.93 -1.94
CA TYR A 136 50.20 -32.98 -1.29
C TYR A 136 50.48 -31.69 -0.51
N GLY A 137 50.94 -31.79 0.75
CA GLY A 137 51.39 -30.65 1.56
C GLY A 137 50.32 -29.93 2.41
N PHE A 138 49.06 -30.38 2.37
CA PHE A 138 47.95 -29.87 3.19
C PHE A 138 47.43 -30.95 4.16
N GLU A 139 47.07 -30.53 5.38
CA GLU A 139 46.38 -31.41 6.33
C GLU A 139 44.99 -31.77 5.78
N LYS A 140 44.73 -33.08 5.60
CA LYS A 140 43.43 -33.57 5.13
C LYS A 140 42.41 -33.53 6.27
N SER A 141 41.20 -33.09 5.95
CA SER A 141 40.02 -33.27 6.82
C SER A 141 39.81 -34.75 7.13
N ASN A 142 39.73 -35.13 8.40
CA ASN A 142 39.40 -36.49 8.83
C ASN A 142 37.90 -36.82 8.69
N GLU A 143 37.04 -35.84 8.37
CA GLU A 143 35.62 -36.07 8.12
C GLU A 143 35.40 -36.55 6.68
N ILE A 144 34.87 -37.76 6.52
CA ILE A 144 34.45 -38.34 5.25
C ILE A 144 33.04 -37.82 4.92
N ILE A 145 32.87 -37.15 3.77
CA ILE A 145 31.52 -36.86 3.24
C ILE A 145 30.85 -38.19 2.90
N LYS A 146 29.76 -38.50 3.62
CA LYS A 146 28.94 -39.66 3.29
C LYS A 146 28.19 -39.39 1.99
N ASN A 147 28.16 -40.39 1.10
CA ASN A 147 27.38 -40.38 -0.13
C ASN A 147 25.91 -40.65 0.21
N ASP A 148 25.24 -39.67 0.80
CA ASP A 148 23.86 -39.75 1.29
C ASP A 148 23.05 -38.45 1.06
N LEU A 149 21.79 -38.45 1.50
CA LEU A 149 20.99 -37.24 1.61
C LEU A 149 21.19 -36.69 3.03
N ARG A 150 21.88 -35.57 3.16
CA ARG A 150 22.08 -34.93 4.47
C ARG A 150 20.80 -34.18 4.86
N ILE A 151 20.29 -34.48 6.05
CA ILE A 151 19.07 -33.88 6.60
C ILE A 151 19.39 -33.17 7.91
N SER A 152 18.97 -31.92 8.03
CA SER A 152 18.93 -31.17 9.29
C SER A 152 17.51 -30.67 9.56
N ARG A 153 17.07 -30.69 10.83
CA ARG A 153 15.74 -30.26 11.25
C ARG A 153 15.85 -29.19 12.33
N PHE A 154 14.99 -28.18 12.25
CA PHE A 154 14.93 -27.06 13.18
C PHE A 154 13.49 -26.73 13.55
N PHE A 155 13.26 -26.33 14.80
CA PHE A 155 12.00 -25.73 15.22
C PHE A 155 12.09 -24.21 15.25
N SER A 156 10.96 -23.56 14.96
CA SER A 156 10.79 -22.12 15.08
C SER A 156 9.36 -21.76 15.48
N VAL A 157 9.21 -20.70 16.27
CA VAL A 157 7.91 -20.04 16.58
C VAL A 157 7.62 -18.85 15.67
N PHE A 158 8.48 -18.60 14.68
CA PHE A 158 8.31 -17.59 13.63
C PHE A 158 8.38 -18.24 12.25
N GLU A 159 7.63 -17.70 11.29
CA GLU A 159 7.68 -18.15 9.89
C GLU A 159 9.07 -17.91 9.27
N ASP A 160 9.60 -16.69 9.45
CA ASP A 160 10.91 -16.25 8.96
C ASP A 160 11.76 -15.72 10.12
N THR A 161 12.85 -16.41 10.45
CA THR A 161 13.73 -16.03 11.56
C THR A 161 15.14 -16.59 11.40
N GLU A 162 16.08 -16.05 12.17
CA GLU A 162 17.40 -16.65 12.39
C GLU A 162 17.50 -17.39 13.75
N LYS A 163 16.50 -17.22 14.63
CA LYS A 163 16.42 -17.86 15.95
C LYS A 163 15.71 -19.21 15.82
N TYR A 164 16.50 -20.29 15.78
CA TYR A 164 16.02 -21.68 15.72
C TYR A 164 16.46 -22.44 16.97
N THR A 165 15.65 -23.41 17.40
CA THR A 165 16.11 -24.39 18.40
C THR A 165 16.52 -25.69 17.70
N GLU A 166 17.77 -26.10 17.94
CA GLU A 166 18.25 -27.45 17.61
C GLU A 166 17.79 -28.48 18.65
N GLU A 167 17.35 -27.98 19.80
CA GLU A 167 16.80 -28.75 20.91
C GLU A 167 15.62 -29.63 20.46
N SER A 168 15.45 -30.73 21.19
CA SER A 168 14.34 -31.65 20.99
C SER A 168 13.02 -31.09 21.51
N GLU A 169 13.02 -30.00 22.28
CA GLU A 169 11.81 -29.41 22.87
C GLU A 169 11.62 -27.96 22.39
N LEU A 170 10.39 -27.59 22.05
CA LEU A 170 10.00 -26.22 21.73
C LEU A 170 8.83 -25.80 22.64
N VAL A 171 9.05 -24.78 23.46
CA VAL A 171 8.00 -24.19 24.30
C VAL A 171 7.21 -23.16 23.49
N LEU A 172 5.90 -23.37 23.35
CA LEU A 172 5.01 -22.38 22.75
C LEU A 172 4.64 -21.34 23.78
N GLN A 173 5.11 -20.13 23.53
CA GLN A 173 5.03 -19.02 24.45
C GLN A 173 4.16 -17.87 23.92
N ARG A 174 3.62 -18.01 22.70
CA ARG A 174 3.15 -16.89 21.88
C ARG A 174 1.85 -17.16 21.15
N ASP A 175 1.86 -18.16 20.29
CA ASP A 175 0.70 -18.61 19.52
C ASP A 175 0.65 -20.14 19.50
N ASN A 176 -0.47 -20.70 19.05
CA ASN A 176 -0.62 -22.14 18.89
C ASN A 176 0.07 -22.69 17.62
N ILE A 177 0.90 -21.89 16.95
CA ILE A 177 1.56 -22.22 15.69
C ILE A 177 3.07 -22.32 15.88
N PHE A 178 3.68 -23.30 15.23
CA PHE A 178 5.13 -23.41 15.08
C PHE A 178 5.49 -23.97 13.71
N TYR A 179 6.78 -23.92 13.39
CA TYR A 179 7.33 -24.31 12.11
C TYR A 179 8.43 -25.36 12.30
N ILE A 180 8.46 -26.32 11.38
CA ILE A 180 9.51 -27.33 11.27
C ILE A 180 10.20 -27.12 9.92
N ASP A 181 11.44 -26.63 9.97
CA ASP A 181 12.24 -26.42 8.76
C ASP A 181 13.19 -27.62 8.59
N ILE A 182 13.06 -28.33 7.47
CA ILE A 182 13.90 -29.46 7.10
C ILE A 182 14.82 -29.05 5.95
N TYR A 183 16.11 -28.96 6.24
CA TYR A 183 17.16 -28.64 5.28
C TYR A 183 17.73 -29.92 4.68
N LEU A 184 17.67 -30.02 3.37
CA LEU A 184 18.15 -31.14 2.58
C LEU A 184 19.38 -30.71 1.78
N THR A 185 20.42 -31.55 1.78
CA THR A 185 21.56 -31.43 0.86
C THR A 185 21.76 -32.76 0.16
N ASN A 186 21.66 -32.77 -1.16
CA ASN A 186 21.94 -33.97 -1.94
C ASN A 186 23.46 -34.15 -2.08
N LEU A 187 24.05 -35.04 -1.28
CA LEU A 187 25.48 -35.39 -1.38
C LEU A 187 25.70 -36.67 -2.21
N TYR A 188 24.64 -37.23 -2.81
CA TYR A 188 24.79 -38.32 -3.76
C TYR A 188 25.45 -37.85 -5.05
N SER A 189 26.20 -38.74 -5.70
CA SER A 189 26.70 -38.54 -7.06
C SER A 189 25.63 -38.58 -8.17
N ALA A 190 24.34 -38.57 -7.81
CA ALA A 190 23.20 -38.66 -8.73
C ALA A 190 22.02 -37.80 -8.26
N THR A 191 21.06 -37.58 -9.16
CA THR A 191 19.81 -36.89 -8.84
C THR A 191 18.99 -37.71 -7.84
N VAL A 192 18.54 -37.05 -6.78
CA VAL A 192 17.54 -37.58 -5.86
C VAL A 192 16.17 -37.16 -6.38
N SER A 193 15.30 -38.11 -6.70
CA SER A 193 13.98 -37.85 -7.27
C SER A 193 12.84 -38.28 -6.37
N ASP A 194 11.63 -37.79 -6.67
CA ASP A 194 10.38 -38.14 -5.97
C ASP A 194 10.47 -37.92 -4.45
N VAL A 195 11.14 -36.84 -4.02
CA VAL A 195 11.27 -36.51 -2.59
C VAL A 195 9.89 -36.17 -2.03
N THR A 196 9.44 -36.97 -1.09
CA THR A 196 8.13 -36.84 -0.44
C THR A 196 8.25 -36.85 1.07
N CYS A 197 7.60 -35.89 1.72
CA CYS A 197 7.54 -35.79 3.17
C CYS A 197 6.19 -36.31 3.67
N THR A 198 6.21 -37.43 4.39
CA THR A 198 5.02 -37.99 5.04
C THR A 198 4.96 -37.49 6.48
N LEU A 199 3.89 -36.75 6.79
CA LEU A 199 3.63 -36.16 8.10
C LEU A 199 2.94 -37.17 9.04
N PRO A 200 3.21 -37.12 10.35
CA PRO A 200 2.47 -37.91 11.33
C PRO A 200 1.01 -37.42 11.44
N LYS A 201 0.08 -38.33 11.68
CA LYS A 201 -1.30 -37.98 12.06
C LYS A 201 -1.38 -37.84 13.57
N MET A 202 -1.84 -36.69 14.05
CA MET A 202 -2.06 -36.41 15.47
C MET A 202 -3.44 -35.79 15.66
N ALA A 203 -4.10 -36.11 16.77
CA ALA A 203 -5.40 -35.50 17.11
C ALA A 203 -5.25 -34.05 17.59
N ASP A 204 -4.14 -33.75 18.28
CA ASP A 204 -3.91 -32.47 18.94
C ASP A 204 -3.07 -31.49 18.10
N ILE A 205 -2.53 -31.93 16.94
CA ILE A 205 -1.68 -31.10 16.07
C ILE A 205 -2.05 -31.33 14.61
N ILE A 206 -2.34 -30.26 13.88
CA ILE A 206 -2.50 -30.25 12.43
C ILE A 206 -1.18 -29.84 11.79
N PHE A 207 -0.66 -30.67 10.88
CA PHE A 207 0.51 -30.33 10.07
C PHE A 207 0.07 -29.95 8.65
N HIS A 208 0.70 -28.91 8.10
CA HIS A 208 0.50 -28.43 6.75
C HIS A 208 1.84 -28.30 6.03
N VAL A 209 1.92 -28.86 4.82
CA VAL A 209 3.07 -28.76 3.91
C VAL A 209 2.57 -28.29 2.55
N PRO A 210 3.02 -27.11 2.07
CA PRO A 210 2.68 -26.64 0.74
C PRO A 210 3.11 -27.62 -0.35
N GLU A 211 2.37 -27.67 -1.46
CA GLU A 211 2.62 -28.64 -2.54
C GLU A 211 4.02 -28.51 -3.15
N ILE A 212 4.55 -27.28 -3.25
CA ILE A 212 5.91 -26.99 -3.77
C ILE A 212 7.04 -27.64 -2.94
N HIS A 213 6.73 -28.06 -1.72
CA HIS A 213 7.62 -28.74 -0.79
C HIS A 213 7.42 -30.26 -0.77
N ASN A 214 6.66 -30.79 -1.73
CA ASN A 214 6.42 -32.22 -1.89
C ASN A 214 6.62 -32.64 -3.36
N CYS A 215 6.93 -33.92 -3.60
CA CYS A 215 7.11 -34.49 -4.94
C CYS A 215 8.10 -33.73 -5.83
N PHE A 216 9.30 -33.40 -5.33
CA PHE A 216 10.32 -32.66 -6.08
C PHE A 216 11.60 -33.47 -6.31
N ASN A 217 12.44 -32.97 -7.20
CA ASN A 217 13.75 -33.54 -7.53
C ASN A 217 14.89 -32.62 -7.06
N MET A 218 16.03 -33.21 -6.71
CA MET A 218 17.25 -32.53 -6.28
C MET A 218 18.45 -33.01 -7.10
N LEU A 219 19.09 -32.10 -7.83
CA LEU A 219 20.33 -32.39 -8.56
C LEU A 219 21.47 -32.71 -7.58
N GLN A 220 22.54 -33.34 -8.09
CA GLN A 220 23.75 -33.59 -7.31
C GLN A 220 24.28 -32.28 -6.70
N GLY A 221 24.59 -32.29 -5.40
CA GLY A 221 25.11 -31.13 -4.67
C GLY A 221 24.06 -30.10 -4.27
N SER A 222 22.85 -30.15 -4.82
CA SER A 222 21.82 -29.14 -4.58
C SER A 222 21.22 -29.15 -3.18
N ASN A 223 20.61 -28.03 -2.82
CA ASN A 223 19.99 -27.76 -1.54
C ASN A 223 18.48 -27.53 -1.71
N ARG A 224 17.71 -28.04 -0.75
CA ARG A 224 16.26 -27.80 -0.67
C ARG A 224 15.83 -27.58 0.77
N VAL A 225 14.87 -26.69 1.00
CA VAL A 225 14.21 -26.53 2.30
C VAL A 225 12.74 -26.93 2.17
N ILE A 226 12.28 -27.79 3.08
CA ILE A 226 10.87 -28.11 3.30
C ILE A 226 10.47 -27.38 4.58
N GLN A 227 9.52 -26.46 4.49
CA GLN A 227 8.93 -25.82 5.65
C GLN A 227 7.56 -26.44 5.93
N ILE A 228 7.38 -26.91 7.16
CA ILE A 228 6.14 -27.50 7.65
C ILE A 228 5.55 -26.53 8.67
N ARG A 229 4.33 -26.08 8.45
CA ARG A 229 3.56 -25.32 9.46
C ARG A 229 2.80 -26.32 10.31
N ALA A 230 2.82 -26.15 11.62
CA ALA A 230 2.10 -26.99 12.56
C ALA A 230 1.25 -26.14 13.51
N GLU A 231 0.04 -26.59 13.78
CA GLU A 231 -0.94 -25.90 14.62
C GLU A 231 -1.44 -26.81 15.73
N VAL A 232 -1.34 -26.35 16.97
CA VAL A 232 -1.77 -27.06 18.17
C VAL A 232 -3.24 -26.76 18.45
N LEU A 233 -4.06 -27.80 18.43
CA LEU A 233 -5.50 -27.76 18.70
C LEU A 233 -5.73 -27.90 20.20
N SER A 234 -5.57 -26.81 20.94
CA SER A 234 -5.84 -26.67 22.38
C SER A 234 -5.32 -27.82 23.25
N SER A 235 -4.08 -27.74 23.72
CA SER A 235 -3.59 -28.66 24.75
C SER A 235 -2.72 -27.94 25.77
N TYR A 236 -2.89 -28.28 27.04
CA TYR A 236 -2.11 -27.74 28.17
C TYR A 236 -1.08 -28.78 28.65
N THR A 237 -0.61 -29.63 27.75
CA THR A 237 0.31 -30.72 28.07
C THR A 237 1.38 -30.82 27.00
N VAL A 238 2.61 -31.12 27.39
CA VAL A 238 3.71 -31.40 26.46
C VAL A 238 3.31 -32.53 25.50
N LYS A 239 3.54 -32.31 24.20
CA LYS A 239 3.23 -33.25 23.11
C LYS A 239 4.50 -33.77 22.48
N HIS A 240 4.61 -35.08 22.34
CA HIS A 240 5.68 -35.71 21.57
C HIS A 240 5.26 -35.85 20.10
N ILE A 241 6.04 -35.28 19.19
CA ILE A 241 5.83 -35.40 17.75
C ILE A 241 6.57 -36.67 17.27
N PRO A 242 5.85 -37.64 16.67
CA PRO A 242 6.50 -38.81 16.08
C PRO A 242 7.47 -38.42 14.96
N ALA A 243 8.47 -39.27 14.70
CA ALA A 243 9.40 -39.04 13.60
C ALA A 243 8.68 -38.93 12.25
N LEU A 244 9.01 -37.89 11.48
CA LEU A 244 8.52 -37.69 10.13
C LEU A 244 9.25 -38.64 9.18
N THR A 245 8.64 -39.01 8.05
CA THR A 245 9.28 -39.92 7.09
C THR A 245 9.53 -39.20 5.78
N LEU A 246 10.80 -39.13 5.36
CA LEU A 246 11.19 -38.70 4.02
C LEU A 246 11.41 -39.93 3.14
N LYS A 247 10.68 -40.01 2.03
CA LYS A 247 10.87 -41.02 0.98
C LYS A 247 11.44 -40.35 -0.25
N TYR A 248 12.40 -41.01 -0.89
CA TYR A 248 13.02 -40.51 -2.11
C TYR A 248 13.64 -41.65 -2.90
N LYS A 249 13.95 -41.41 -4.18
CA LYS A 249 14.64 -42.35 -5.05
C LYS A 249 16.02 -41.82 -5.41
N CYS A 250 17.02 -42.69 -5.42
CA CYS A 250 18.36 -42.36 -5.89
C CYS A 250 19.01 -43.63 -6.46
N ASN A 251 19.68 -43.52 -7.62
CA ASN A 251 20.34 -44.65 -8.29
C ASN A 251 19.44 -45.88 -8.48
N GLY A 252 18.15 -45.68 -8.80
CA GLY A 252 17.18 -46.77 -9.00
C GLY A 252 16.65 -47.42 -7.72
N HIS A 253 17.13 -47.02 -6.54
CA HIS A 253 16.65 -47.52 -5.25
C HIS A 253 15.74 -46.51 -4.56
N THR A 254 14.74 -47.01 -3.83
CA THR A 254 13.87 -46.19 -2.97
C THR A 254 14.41 -46.22 -1.54
N TYR A 255 14.62 -45.04 -0.97
CA TYR A 255 15.07 -44.84 0.40
C TYR A 255 13.92 -44.27 1.24
N SER A 256 13.96 -44.59 2.54
CA SER A 256 13.05 -44.05 3.54
C SER A 256 13.86 -43.68 4.77
N GLN A 257 13.94 -42.40 5.10
CA GLN A 257 14.68 -41.89 6.26
C GLN A 257 13.71 -41.25 7.26
N LYS A 258 13.97 -41.47 8.55
CA LYS A 258 13.19 -40.87 9.64
C LYS A 258 13.84 -39.57 10.09
N VAL A 259 13.05 -38.50 10.16
CA VAL A 259 13.45 -37.21 10.70
C VAL A 259 12.88 -37.09 12.13
N PRO A 260 13.70 -36.85 13.17
CA PRO A 260 13.20 -36.72 14.53
C PRO A 260 12.14 -35.62 14.69
N GLY A 261 11.04 -35.93 15.37
CA GLY A 261 9.91 -35.02 15.57
C GLY A 261 9.98 -34.15 16.83
N GLY A 262 10.63 -34.58 17.92
CA GLY A 262 10.80 -33.76 19.13
C GLY A 262 9.54 -33.62 20.02
N TYR A 263 9.54 -32.60 20.88
CA TYR A 263 8.53 -32.28 21.88
C TYR A 263 8.08 -30.82 21.74
N ILE A 264 6.79 -30.57 21.92
CA ILE A 264 6.19 -29.24 21.93
C ILE A 264 5.55 -29.03 23.30
N ASP A 265 5.90 -27.95 23.99
CA ASP A 265 5.32 -27.58 25.27
C ASP A 265 4.37 -26.38 25.11
N PRO A 266 3.05 -26.61 24.94
CA PRO A 266 2.04 -25.56 24.89
C PRO A 266 1.54 -25.09 26.26
N THR A 267 2.08 -25.61 27.38
CA THR A 267 1.55 -25.34 28.74
C THR A 267 1.59 -23.87 29.13
N LYS A 268 2.50 -23.09 28.52
CA LYS A 268 2.69 -21.66 28.78
C LYS A 268 1.94 -20.75 27.79
N LEU A 269 1.11 -21.31 26.93
CA LEU A 269 0.37 -20.56 25.92
C LEU A 269 -0.92 -19.98 26.51
N ILE A 270 -1.07 -18.65 26.39
CA ILE A 270 -2.34 -17.97 26.66
C ILE A 270 -3.05 -17.74 25.32
N TYR A 271 -4.04 -18.58 25.03
CA TYR A 271 -4.79 -18.53 23.77
C TYR A 271 -6.29 -18.37 24.02
N TYR A 272 -6.88 -17.40 23.33
CA TYR A 272 -8.32 -17.17 23.32
C TYR A 272 -8.89 -17.53 21.94
N PRO A 273 -9.72 -18.56 21.83
CA PRO A 273 -10.29 -18.97 20.55
C PRO A 273 -11.26 -17.93 20.02
N LEU A 274 -11.49 -17.96 18.71
CA LEU A 274 -12.59 -17.21 18.09
C LEU A 274 -13.93 -17.89 18.45
N VAL A 275 -14.68 -17.26 19.36
CA VAL A 275 -15.98 -17.78 19.84
C VAL A 275 -17.13 -17.00 19.21
N GLY A 276 -18.17 -17.73 18.78
CA GLY A 276 -19.45 -17.15 18.38
C GLY A 276 -20.14 -17.94 17.27
N GLU A 277 -21.42 -18.21 17.43
CA GLU A 277 -22.19 -18.99 16.44
C GLU A 277 -22.15 -18.34 15.05
N ASN A 278 -22.42 -17.03 14.96
CA ASN A 278 -22.45 -16.32 13.68
C ASN A 278 -21.11 -16.29 12.97
N VAL A 279 -20.00 -16.12 13.71
CA VAL A 279 -18.67 -16.05 13.11
C VAL A 279 -18.20 -17.43 12.67
N GLN A 280 -18.53 -18.47 13.44
CA GLN A 280 -18.24 -19.86 13.06
C GLN A 280 -19.08 -20.28 11.84
N ASN A 281 -20.35 -19.89 11.78
CA ASN A 281 -21.20 -20.08 10.60
C ASN A 281 -20.62 -19.36 9.38
N PHE A 282 -20.12 -18.14 9.52
CA PHE A 282 -19.47 -17.43 8.41
C PHE A 282 -18.22 -18.17 7.90
N LEU A 283 -17.33 -18.58 8.80
CA LEU A 283 -16.14 -19.35 8.44
C LEU A 283 -16.51 -20.66 7.73
N SER A 284 -17.42 -21.45 8.30
CA SER A 284 -17.77 -22.79 7.80
C SER A 284 -18.62 -22.78 6.52
N SER A 285 -19.57 -21.84 6.40
CA SER A 285 -20.53 -21.83 5.28
C SER A 285 -20.12 -20.94 4.11
N LYS A 286 -19.23 -19.96 4.32
CA LYS A 286 -18.77 -19.03 3.27
C LYS A 286 -17.28 -19.20 2.97
N ILE A 287 -16.42 -19.12 3.99
CA ILE A 287 -14.96 -19.09 3.78
C ILE A 287 -14.41 -20.47 3.39
N LEU A 288 -14.70 -21.53 4.16
CA LEU A 288 -14.15 -22.87 3.85
C LEU A 288 -14.57 -23.38 2.46
N PRO A 289 -15.83 -23.21 1.99
CA PRO A 289 -16.20 -23.55 0.62
C PRO A 289 -15.42 -22.76 -0.43
N LEU A 290 -15.20 -21.45 -0.21
CA LEU A 290 -14.43 -20.60 -1.11
C LEU A 290 -12.98 -21.11 -1.26
N LEU A 291 -12.34 -21.46 -0.15
CA LEU A 291 -10.97 -21.97 -0.15
C LEU A 291 -10.86 -23.37 -0.79
N LYS A 292 -11.84 -24.26 -0.55
CA LYS A 292 -11.89 -25.59 -1.18
C LYS A 292 -12.02 -25.54 -2.71
N GLY A 293 -12.63 -24.48 -3.24
CA GLY A 293 -12.77 -24.28 -4.69
C GLY A 293 -11.50 -23.78 -5.39
N ASN A 294 -10.37 -23.67 -4.68
CA ASN A 294 -9.11 -23.11 -5.18
C ASN A 294 -9.27 -21.73 -5.86
N GLY A 295 -10.17 -20.89 -5.34
CA GLY A 295 -10.37 -19.54 -5.87
C GLY A 295 -11.17 -19.45 -7.17
N PHE A 296 -11.62 -20.57 -7.77
CA PHE A 296 -12.53 -20.58 -8.91
C PHE A 296 -13.98 -20.28 -8.47
N SER A 297 -14.17 -19.11 -7.87
CA SER A 297 -15.43 -18.58 -7.40
C SER A 297 -15.61 -17.16 -7.96
N PRO A 298 -16.83 -16.72 -8.27
CA PRO A 298 -17.08 -15.31 -8.56
C PRO A 298 -16.77 -14.42 -7.34
N ILE A 299 -16.66 -15.00 -6.14
CA ILE A 299 -16.33 -14.29 -4.91
C ILE A 299 -14.81 -14.20 -4.75
N TYR A 300 -14.29 -12.98 -4.76
CA TYR A 300 -12.86 -12.71 -4.56
C TYR A 300 -12.62 -11.51 -3.62
N MET A 301 -13.66 -10.99 -2.96
CA MET A 301 -13.53 -9.94 -1.94
C MET A 301 -14.24 -10.34 -0.64
N LEU A 302 -13.51 -10.33 0.47
CA LEU A 302 -14.02 -10.49 1.83
C LEU A 302 -13.97 -9.12 2.51
N ASN A 303 -15.11 -8.52 2.84
CA ASN A 303 -15.18 -7.23 3.51
C ASN A 303 -15.60 -7.40 4.98
N ILE A 304 -14.65 -7.24 5.90
CA ILE A 304 -14.83 -7.45 7.33
C ILE A 304 -14.79 -6.11 8.06
N THR A 305 -15.91 -5.72 8.64
CA THR A 305 -16.11 -4.42 9.30
C THR A 305 -16.45 -4.57 10.77
N GLY A 306 -16.35 -3.50 11.55
CA GLY A 306 -16.79 -3.50 12.96
C GLY A 306 -15.99 -2.58 13.87
N LYS A 307 -16.47 -2.43 15.12
CA LYS A 307 -15.88 -1.54 16.13
C LYS A 307 -14.57 -2.08 16.72
N SER A 308 -13.84 -1.25 17.45
CA SER A 308 -12.59 -1.69 18.11
C SER A 308 -12.90 -2.76 19.17
N GLY A 309 -12.10 -3.84 19.20
CA GLY A 309 -12.22 -4.92 20.18
C GLY A 309 -13.30 -5.99 19.92
N THR A 310 -13.98 -5.97 18.77
CA THR A 310 -15.02 -6.96 18.41
C THR A 310 -14.50 -8.25 17.75
N GLY A 311 -13.19 -8.39 17.54
CA GLY A 311 -12.57 -9.63 17.02
C GLY A 311 -12.26 -9.64 15.52
N LYS A 312 -12.26 -8.49 14.82
CA LYS A 312 -11.93 -8.38 13.38
C LYS A 312 -10.57 -8.99 13.01
N THR A 313 -9.49 -8.47 13.60
CA THR A 313 -8.13 -8.96 13.35
C THR A 313 -8.01 -10.46 13.64
N ARG A 314 -8.73 -10.95 14.67
CA ARG A 314 -8.77 -12.37 14.98
C ARG A 314 -9.45 -13.19 13.88
N LEU A 315 -10.61 -12.75 13.37
CA LEU A 315 -11.28 -13.38 12.24
C LEU A 315 -10.40 -13.39 10.98
N LEU A 316 -9.70 -12.28 10.68
CA LEU A 316 -8.74 -12.23 9.58
C LEU A 316 -7.61 -13.25 9.75
N SER A 317 -7.07 -13.40 10.97
CA SER A 317 -6.08 -14.44 11.27
C SER A 317 -6.62 -15.85 11.04
N GLU A 318 -7.87 -16.15 11.43
CA GLU A 318 -8.48 -17.46 11.17
C GLU A 318 -8.67 -17.73 9.66
N ILE A 319 -9.01 -16.69 8.89
CA ILE A 319 -9.13 -16.79 7.43
C ILE A 319 -7.77 -17.09 6.80
N ILE A 320 -6.72 -16.37 7.20
CA ILE A 320 -5.34 -16.61 6.75
C ILE A 320 -4.90 -18.03 7.10
N ASN A 321 -5.14 -18.47 8.34
CA ASN A 321 -4.79 -19.82 8.78
C ASN A 321 -5.51 -20.89 7.97
N SER A 322 -6.82 -20.72 7.74
CA SER A 322 -7.62 -21.60 6.90
C SER A 322 -7.08 -21.62 5.47
N ALA A 323 -6.76 -20.47 4.89
CA ALA A 323 -6.24 -20.35 3.52
C ALA A 323 -4.89 -21.06 3.35
N LYS A 324 -3.98 -20.90 4.33
CA LYS A 324 -2.72 -21.65 4.36
C LYS A 324 -3.00 -23.16 4.32
N SER A 325 -3.98 -23.68 5.07
CA SER A 325 -4.35 -25.10 5.05
C SER A 325 -4.88 -25.62 3.70
N TYR A 326 -5.31 -24.73 2.81
CA TYR A 326 -5.73 -25.03 1.43
C TYR A 326 -4.68 -24.61 0.39
N ASN A 327 -3.40 -24.52 0.78
CA ASN A 327 -2.27 -24.21 -0.10
C ASN A 327 -2.33 -22.82 -0.77
N PHE A 328 -3.09 -21.86 -0.23
CA PHE A 328 -3.04 -20.47 -0.70
C PHE A 328 -1.74 -19.80 -0.24
N GLN A 329 -1.15 -18.98 -1.11
CA GLN A 329 -0.21 -17.96 -0.68
C GLN A 329 -0.97 -16.91 0.14
N THR A 330 -0.37 -16.38 1.20
CA THR A 330 -1.01 -15.35 2.03
C THR A 330 -0.11 -14.15 2.19
N LEU A 331 -0.66 -12.96 1.99
CA LEU A 331 0.00 -11.69 2.24
C LEU A 331 -0.84 -10.90 3.25
N TYR A 332 -0.26 -10.57 4.40
CA TYR A 332 -0.92 -9.74 5.44
C TYR A 332 -0.23 -8.39 5.55
N CYS A 333 -1.02 -7.32 5.46
CA CYS A 333 -0.61 -5.94 5.65
C CYS A 333 -1.47 -5.30 6.75
N ASP A 334 -0.83 -4.60 7.69
CA ASP A 334 -1.51 -3.73 8.66
C ASP A 334 -1.33 -2.28 8.22
N ALA A 335 -2.37 -1.66 7.68
CA ALA A 335 -2.32 -0.32 7.10
C ALA A 335 -1.93 0.78 8.10
N LYS A 336 -2.06 0.52 9.41
CA LYS A 336 -1.57 1.44 10.45
C LYS A 336 -0.04 1.49 10.49
N LYS A 337 0.63 0.40 10.10
CA LYS A 337 2.09 0.22 10.18
C LYS A 337 2.77 0.25 8.83
N GLN A 338 2.03 -0.12 7.78
CA GLN A 338 2.47 -0.18 6.40
C GLN A 338 1.48 0.57 5.52
N ASN A 339 1.85 1.75 5.05
CA ASN A 339 0.99 2.61 4.24
C ASN A 339 1.66 2.96 2.90
N GLY A 340 0.92 3.69 2.06
CA GLY A 340 1.42 4.13 0.77
C GLY A 340 1.62 3.00 -0.22
N PHE A 341 2.45 3.30 -1.21
CA PHE A 341 2.78 2.42 -2.32
C PHE A 341 3.60 1.19 -1.91
N GLU A 342 4.04 1.10 -0.66
CA GLU A 342 4.76 -0.07 -0.14
C GLU A 342 3.91 -1.34 -0.21
N ILE A 343 2.64 -1.28 0.22
CA ILE A 343 1.78 -2.47 0.27
C ILE A 343 1.49 -3.00 -1.13
N LEU A 344 1.34 -2.10 -2.09
CA LEU A 344 1.16 -2.43 -3.51
C LEU A 344 2.43 -3.07 -4.08
N ARG A 345 3.61 -2.66 -3.60
CA ARG A 345 4.87 -3.27 -3.99
C ARG A 345 5.04 -4.66 -3.41
N GLU A 346 4.69 -4.86 -2.13
CA GLU A 346 4.72 -6.19 -1.51
C GLU A 346 3.76 -7.13 -2.23
N PHE A 347 2.56 -6.65 -2.55
CA PHE A 347 1.58 -7.38 -3.36
C PHE A 347 2.12 -7.76 -4.75
N LEU A 348 2.66 -6.81 -5.51
CA LEU A 348 3.19 -7.09 -6.84
C LEU A 348 4.36 -8.08 -6.81
N CYS A 349 5.29 -7.92 -5.87
CA CYS A 349 6.39 -8.87 -5.69
C CYS A 349 5.87 -10.27 -5.30
N ALA A 350 4.83 -10.34 -4.48
CA ALA A 350 4.17 -11.59 -4.12
C ALA A 350 3.55 -12.28 -5.34
N CYS A 351 2.89 -11.54 -6.23
CA CYS A 351 2.34 -12.06 -7.48
C CYS A 351 3.43 -12.49 -8.49
N LEU A 352 4.56 -11.77 -8.53
CA LEU A 352 5.70 -12.11 -9.40
C LEU A 352 6.57 -13.26 -8.86
N GLY A 353 6.27 -13.77 -7.65
CA GLY A 353 7.09 -14.77 -6.98
C GLY A 353 8.53 -14.27 -6.70
N LEU A 354 8.71 -12.94 -6.59
CA LEU A 354 10.00 -12.33 -6.29
C LEU A 354 10.21 -12.26 -4.78
N PRO A 355 11.45 -12.45 -4.29
CA PRO A 355 11.73 -12.27 -2.88
C PRO A 355 11.44 -10.82 -2.50
N TYR A 356 10.40 -10.58 -1.71
CA TYR A 356 10.15 -9.29 -1.09
C TYR A 356 11.05 -9.15 0.13
N GLY A 357 12.31 -8.82 -0.12
CA GLY A 357 13.25 -8.44 0.91
C GLY A 357 13.30 -6.93 0.99
N THR A 358 13.42 -6.40 2.20
CA THR A 358 13.87 -5.05 2.48
C THR A 358 15.33 -4.82 2.03
N GLY A 359 15.84 -5.48 1.00
CA GLY A 359 17.14 -5.22 0.37
C GLY A 359 16.94 -4.56 -0.98
N ASN A 360 17.83 -3.65 -1.38
CA ASN A 360 17.85 -3.21 -2.77
C ASN A 360 18.36 -4.41 -3.58
N ILE A 361 17.44 -5.20 -4.13
CA ILE A 361 17.83 -6.21 -5.09
C ILE A 361 18.38 -5.46 -6.30
N SER A 362 19.66 -5.63 -6.59
CA SER A 362 20.33 -4.84 -7.63
C SER A 362 20.10 -5.46 -9.00
N CYS A 363 18.92 -5.25 -9.58
CA CYS A 363 18.62 -5.69 -10.93
C CYS A 363 18.83 -4.54 -11.94
N THR A 364 19.26 -4.83 -13.17
CA THR A 364 19.22 -3.83 -14.24
C THR A 364 17.82 -3.81 -14.87
N LEU A 365 17.44 -2.68 -15.48
CA LEU A 365 16.17 -2.59 -16.19
C LEU A 365 16.08 -3.63 -17.32
N ASP A 366 17.19 -3.92 -18.02
CA ASP A 366 17.21 -4.91 -19.10
C ASP A 366 16.91 -6.33 -18.61
N ASP A 367 17.55 -6.73 -17.51
CA ASP A 367 17.35 -8.06 -16.94
C ASP A 367 15.91 -8.22 -16.40
N PHE A 368 15.40 -7.23 -15.71
CA PHE A 368 14.03 -7.26 -15.21
C PHE A 368 12.99 -7.18 -16.34
N SER A 369 13.28 -6.39 -17.39
CA SER A 369 12.41 -6.28 -18.55
C SER A 369 12.24 -7.62 -19.26
N LYS A 370 13.25 -8.50 -19.23
CA LYS A 370 13.12 -9.87 -19.78
C LYS A 370 12.09 -10.70 -19.01
N ILE A 371 12.08 -10.59 -17.68
CA ILE A 371 11.07 -11.26 -16.83
C ILE A 371 9.68 -10.74 -17.19
N ILE A 372 9.46 -9.42 -17.17
CA ILE A 372 8.14 -8.85 -17.42
C ILE A 372 7.70 -9.04 -18.88
N LYS A 373 8.60 -8.94 -19.86
CA LYS A 373 8.29 -9.16 -21.28
C LYS A 373 7.87 -10.60 -21.57
N GLN A 374 8.42 -11.58 -20.85
CA GLN A 374 8.02 -12.98 -21.00
C GLN A 374 6.53 -13.17 -20.65
N TYR A 375 6.02 -12.48 -19.63
CA TYR A 375 4.64 -12.63 -19.19
C TYR A 375 3.67 -11.62 -19.83
N TYR A 376 4.08 -10.37 -20.05
CA TYR A 376 3.19 -9.27 -20.48
C TYR A 376 3.53 -8.65 -21.85
N GLY A 377 4.79 -8.70 -22.29
CA GLY A 377 5.22 -8.24 -23.62
C GLY A 377 5.43 -6.72 -23.85
N ASN A 378 4.98 -5.82 -22.95
CA ASN A 378 5.08 -4.36 -23.12
C ASN A 378 6.30 -3.73 -22.40
N SER A 379 7.15 -3.01 -23.13
CA SER A 379 8.37 -2.38 -22.57
C SER A 379 8.10 -1.23 -21.59
N LYS A 380 7.04 -0.43 -21.80
CA LYS A 380 6.69 0.65 -20.87
C LYS A 380 6.17 0.10 -19.54
N VAL A 381 5.48 -1.04 -19.57
CA VAL A 381 5.09 -1.77 -18.36
C VAL A 381 6.29 -2.35 -17.64
N SER A 382 7.27 -2.90 -18.36
CA SER A 382 8.54 -3.32 -17.75
C SER A 382 9.25 -2.17 -17.02
N GLU A 383 9.32 -0.98 -17.63
CA GLU A 383 9.92 0.21 -17.03
C GLU A 383 9.15 0.69 -15.79
N ALA A 384 7.83 0.64 -15.84
CA ALA A 384 6.95 0.99 -14.73
C ALA A 384 7.16 0.09 -13.52
N VAL A 385 7.05 -1.22 -13.74
CA VAL A 385 7.19 -2.22 -12.69
C VAL A 385 8.61 -2.20 -12.14
N PHE A 386 9.63 -2.06 -12.99
CA PHE A 386 11.01 -1.91 -12.53
C PHE A 386 11.15 -0.69 -11.62
N SER A 387 10.68 0.46 -12.07
CA SER A 387 10.85 1.71 -11.31
C SER A 387 10.14 1.62 -9.96
N PHE A 388 8.96 1.01 -9.93
CA PHE A 388 8.19 0.77 -8.72
C PHE A 388 8.82 -0.24 -7.77
N VAL A 389 9.23 -1.40 -8.26
CA VAL A 389 9.79 -2.49 -7.44
C VAL A 389 11.13 -2.08 -6.81
N PHE A 390 11.94 -1.26 -7.51
CA PHE A 390 13.29 -0.89 -7.07
C PHE A 390 13.43 0.57 -6.61
N HIS A 391 12.33 1.23 -6.24
CA HIS A 391 12.33 2.61 -5.72
C HIS A 391 13.04 3.63 -6.63
N LYS A 392 12.88 3.50 -7.96
CA LYS A 392 13.22 4.60 -8.86
C LYS A 392 12.04 5.56 -8.94
N LYS A 393 12.33 6.84 -9.19
CA LYS A 393 11.34 7.90 -9.35
C LYS A 393 10.20 7.46 -10.28
N LEU A 394 8.99 7.37 -9.74
CA LEU A 394 7.78 7.07 -10.51
C LEU A 394 7.23 8.34 -11.14
N ASP A 395 7.34 8.43 -12.45
CA ASP A 395 6.62 9.42 -13.22
C ASP A 395 5.09 9.21 -13.04
N PRO A 396 4.30 10.26 -12.74
CA PRO A 396 2.84 10.19 -12.77
C PRO A 396 2.27 9.53 -14.03
N ASP A 397 2.90 9.75 -15.19
CA ASP A 397 2.46 9.18 -16.47
C ASP A 397 2.68 7.66 -16.56
N ILE A 398 3.53 7.11 -15.69
CA ILE A 398 3.85 5.68 -15.62
C ILE A 398 2.91 4.93 -14.65
N LEU A 399 2.14 5.64 -13.82
CA LEU A 399 1.21 5.03 -12.85
C LEU A 399 0.17 4.11 -13.50
N TYR A 400 -0.27 4.45 -14.71
CA TYR A 400 -1.17 3.62 -15.50
C TYR A 400 -0.55 2.25 -15.81
N TYR A 401 0.68 2.24 -16.32
CA TYR A 401 1.40 0.99 -16.61
C TYR A 401 1.61 0.15 -15.36
N LEU A 402 1.76 0.78 -14.19
CA LEU A 402 1.79 0.08 -12.91
C LEU A 402 0.43 -0.56 -12.58
N LYS A 403 -0.68 0.17 -12.75
CA LYS A 403 -2.04 -0.36 -12.56
C LYS A 403 -2.34 -1.53 -13.50
N GLU A 404 -1.94 -1.42 -14.77
CA GLU A 404 -2.05 -2.52 -15.72
C GLU A 404 -1.26 -3.75 -15.26
N ALA A 405 -0.02 -3.56 -14.82
CA ALA A 405 0.79 -4.66 -14.30
C ALA A 405 0.14 -5.32 -13.07
N LEU A 406 -0.29 -4.51 -12.10
CA LEU A 406 -0.96 -5.01 -10.90
C LEU A 406 -2.21 -5.82 -11.26
N LEU A 407 -3.03 -5.33 -12.20
CA LEU A 407 -4.21 -6.04 -12.67
C LEU A 407 -3.86 -7.36 -13.36
N PHE A 408 -2.89 -7.33 -14.29
CA PHE A 408 -2.47 -8.51 -15.02
C PHE A 408 -1.92 -9.60 -14.10
N PHE A 409 -1.01 -9.26 -13.18
CA PHE A 409 -0.40 -10.21 -12.26
C PHE A 409 -1.33 -10.64 -11.12
N SER A 410 -2.46 -9.95 -10.92
CA SER A 410 -3.55 -10.45 -10.07
C SER A 410 -4.35 -11.60 -10.71
N CYS A 411 -4.28 -11.73 -12.03
CA CYS A 411 -4.89 -12.83 -12.79
C CYS A 411 -3.89 -13.91 -13.22
N ASN A 412 -2.60 -13.62 -13.15
CA ASN A 412 -1.53 -14.47 -13.67
C ASN A 412 -0.37 -14.51 -12.66
N ILE A 413 -0.59 -15.15 -11.51
CA ILE A 413 0.42 -15.26 -10.46
C ILE A 413 1.52 -16.20 -10.96
N VAL A 414 2.77 -15.74 -10.87
CA VAL A 414 3.92 -16.55 -11.25
C VAL A 414 4.05 -17.73 -10.29
N GLY A 415 3.97 -18.94 -10.84
CA GLY A 415 3.96 -20.20 -10.09
C GLY A 415 2.57 -20.79 -9.84
N GLY A 416 1.48 -20.09 -10.22
CA GLY A 416 0.12 -20.63 -10.28
C GLY A 416 -0.55 -20.93 -8.93
N VAL A 417 -0.02 -20.41 -7.82
CA VAL A 417 -0.61 -20.57 -6.48
C VAL A 417 -1.47 -19.37 -6.16
N SER A 418 -2.77 -19.57 -5.93
CA SER A 418 -3.70 -18.50 -5.57
C SER A 418 -3.27 -17.75 -4.30
N LEU A 419 -3.53 -16.45 -4.26
CA LEU A 419 -3.10 -15.54 -3.21
C LEU A 419 -4.29 -14.98 -2.43
N ILE A 420 -4.20 -14.95 -1.10
CA ILE A 420 -5.08 -14.11 -0.27
C ILE A 420 -4.28 -12.89 0.18
N TRP A 421 -4.72 -11.71 -0.26
CA TRP A 421 -4.17 -10.45 0.20
C TRP A 421 -5.06 -9.85 1.27
N THR A 422 -4.60 -9.92 2.51
CA THR A 422 -5.28 -9.38 3.69
C THR A 422 -4.75 -7.99 4.04
N ILE A 423 -5.64 -7.01 4.13
CA ILE A 423 -5.33 -5.63 4.52
C ILE A 423 -6.17 -5.30 5.75
N ASP A 424 -5.56 -5.27 6.94
CA ASP A 424 -6.22 -4.82 8.18
C ASP A 424 -6.03 -3.31 8.37
N ASN A 425 -6.93 -2.68 9.14
CA ASN A 425 -7.00 -1.24 9.37
C ASN A 425 -7.06 -0.40 8.09
N LEU A 426 -7.77 -0.88 7.06
CA LEU A 426 -7.85 -0.27 5.73
C LEU A 426 -8.13 1.25 5.75
N GLN A 427 -8.86 1.74 6.75
CA GLN A 427 -9.13 3.17 6.95
C GLN A 427 -7.87 4.04 7.20
N CYS A 428 -6.71 3.44 7.45
CA CYS A 428 -5.43 4.13 7.62
C CYS A 428 -4.65 4.31 6.31
N LEU A 429 -5.12 3.74 5.19
CA LEU A 429 -4.48 3.91 3.89
C LEU A 429 -4.73 5.31 3.32
N ASP A 430 -3.75 5.81 2.57
CA ASP A 430 -3.91 7.03 1.81
C ASP A 430 -4.83 6.82 0.60
N LYS A 431 -5.38 7.95 0.12
CA LYS A 431 -6.34 7.97 -0.98
C LYS A 431 -5.83 7.34 -2.27
N GLU A 432 -4.58 7.61 -2.66
CA GLU A 432 -4.02 7.13 -3.92
C GLU A 432 -3.87 5.60 -3.91
N THR A 433 -3.45 5.05 -2.77
CA THR A 433 -3.37 3.59 -2.57
C THR A 433 -4.76 2.92 -2.59
N LEU A 434 -5.76 3.51 -1.91
CA LEU A 434 -7.15 3.01 -1.95
C LEU A 434 -7.75 3.06 -3.35
N ASP A 435 -7.47 4.12 -4.11
CA ASP A 435 -7.92 4.29 -5.49
C ASP A 435 -7.36 3.21 -6.43
N ILE A 436 -6.13 2.74 -6.19
CA ILE A 436 -5.54 1.61 -6.92
C ILE A 436 -6.19 0.29 -6.49
N ILE A 437 -6.38 0.06 -5.20
CA ILE A 437 -7.06 -1.16 -4.71
C ILE A 437 -8.47 -1.25 -5.29
N TYR A 438 -9.22 -0.15 -5.28
CA TYR A 438 -10.55 -0.08 -5.90
C TYR A 438 -10.49 -0.37 -7.40
N PHE A 439 -9.53 0.23 -8.11
CA PHE A 439 -9.31 -0.05 -9.53
C PHE A 439 -9.13 -1.56 -9.77
N LEU A 440 -8.31 -2.24 -8.98
CA LEU A 440 -8.11 -3.69 -9.11
C LEU A 440 -9.41 -4.46 -8.88
N ILE A 441 -10.11 -4.18 -7.77
CA ILE A 441 -11.37 -4.87 -7.43
C ILE A 441 -12.41 -4.72 -8.55
N ALA A 442 -12.57 -3.51 -9.10
CA ALA A 442 -13.56 -3.21 -10.14
C ALA A 442 -13.25 -3.90 -11.48
N HIS A 443 -11.97 -4.04 -11.84
CA HIS A 443 -11.57 -4.63 -13.13
C HIS A 443 -11.44 -6.15 -13.08
N LEU A 444 -11.11 -6.72 -11.91
CA LEU A 444 -11.05 -8.18 -11.72
C LEU A 444 -12.42 -8.85 -11.87
N GLN A 445 -13.53 -8.11 -11.82
CA GLN A 445 -14.89 -8.62 -12.10
C GLN A 445 -15.02 -9.27 -13.47
N LYS A 446 -14.24 -8.76 -14.43
CA LYS A 446 -14.28 -9.20 -15.82
C LYS A 446 -13.29 -10.35 -16.09
N CYS A 447 -12.62 -10.83 -15.06
CA CYS A 447 -11.54 -11.81 -15.11
C CYS A 447 -11.79 -12.95 -14.12
N PHE A 448 -11.06 -14.06 -14.23
CA PHE A 448 -11.01 -15.10 -13.19
C PHE A 448 -9.78 -14.84 -12.31
N PRO A 449 -9.90 -14.06 -11.22
CA PRO A 449 -8.73 -13.68 -10.43
C PRO A 449 -8.12 -14.88 -9.71
N GLU A 450 -6.79 -14.90 -9.60
CA GLU A 450 -6.07 -15.83 -8.73
C GLU A 450 -5.87 -15.23 -7.32
N VAL A 451 -6.44 -14.05 -7.07
CA VAL A 451 -6.29 -13.27 -5.83
C VAL A 451 -7.64 -13.10 -5.12
N ILE A 452 -7.67 -13.36 -3.81
CA ILE A 452 -8.78 -13.00 -2.91
C ILE A 452 -8.35 -11.81 -2.03
N PHE A 453 -9.09 -10.71 -2.09
CA PHE A 453 -8.90 -9.55 -1.22
C PHE A 453 -9.62 -9.79 0.10
N SER A 454 -8.94 -9.64 1.24
CA SER A 454 -9.53 -9.73 2.57
C SER A 454 -9.34 -8.42 3.32
N LEU A 455 -10.36 -7.58 3.35
CA LEU A 455 -10.31 -6.20 3.81
C LEU A 455 -10.86 -6.07 5.24
N GLY A 456 -10.07 -5.53 6.15
CA GLY A 456 -10.43 -5.26 7.55
C GLY A 456 -10.59 -3.77 7.80
N THR A 457 -11.79 -3.34 8.20
CA THR A 457 -12.07 -1.91 8.45
C THR A 457 -12.59 -1.67 9.87
N ASN A 458 -11.98 -0.72 10.58
CA ASN A 458 -12.49 -0.22 11.84
C ASN A 458 -13.52 0.90 11.60
N THR A 459 -14.77 0.66 11.99
CA THR A 459 -15.88 1.61 11.76
C THR A 459 -16.02 2.67 12.84
N GLU A 460 -15.29 2.53 13.96
CA GLU A 460 -15.34 3.49 15.08
C GLU A 460 -14.25 4.55 14.97
N ILE A 461 -13.13 4.22 14.30
CA ILE A 461 -11.91 5.03 14.35
C ILE A 461 -11.36 5.18 12.95
N VAL A 462 -11.84 6.21 12.27
CA VAL A 462 -11.41 6.65 10.94
C VAL A 462 -10.72 8.00 11.09
N PRO A 463 -9.46 8.17 10.63
CA PRO A 463 -8.78 9.46 10.69
C PRO A 463 -9.60 10.56 10.00
N LEU A 464 -9.75 11.73 10.63
CA LEU A 464 -10.58 12.84 10.16
C LEU A 464 -10.25 13.21 8.70
N ASP A 465 -8.97 13.36 8.40
CA ASP A 465 -8.46 13.75 7.08
C ASP A 465 -8.75 12.68 6.00
N SER A 466 -9.02 11.44 6.41
CA SER A 466 -9.31 10.32 5.51
C SER A 466 -10.79 9.94 5.39
N GLN A 467 -11.62 10.48 6.28
CA GLN A 467 -12.98 10.00 6.48
C GLN A 467 -13.84 10.08 5.22
N GLY A 468 -13.70 11.16 4.44
CA GLY A 468 -14.45 11.36 3.19
C GLY A 468 -14.17 10.25 2.17
N PHE A 469 -12.90 10.03 1.80
CA PHE A 469 -12.55 9.07 0.76
C PHE A 469 -12.64 7.60 1.23
N VAL A 470 -12.41 7.32 2.52
CA VAL A 470 -12.62 5.97 3.07
C VAL A 470 -14.10 5.59 3.01
N ASN A 471 -15.00 6.49 3.41
CA ASN A 471 -16.44 6.23 3.33
C ASN A 471 -16.91 6.03 1.88
N GLU A 472 -16.37 6.81 0.94
CA GLU A 472 -16.59 6.61 -0.49
C GLU A 472 -16.11 5.24 -0.96
N PHE A 473 -14.90 4.83 -0.61
CA PHE A 473 -14.35 3.53 -0.96
C PHE A 473 -15.25 2.41 -0.44
N LEU A 474 -15.64 2.47 0.84
CA LEU A 474 -16.53 1.50 1.47
C LEU A 474 -17.90 1.46 0.79
N ALA A 475 -18.48 2.62 0.47
CA ALA A 475 -19.75 2.69 -0.25
C ALA A 475 -19.65 2.00 -1.61
N LYS A 476 -18.59 2.27 -2.38
CA LYS A 476 -18.34 1.66 -3.70
C LYS A 476 -18.18 0.14 -3.61
N ILE A 477 -17.41 -0.38 -2.67
CA ILE A 477 -17.22 -1.84 -2.55
C ILE A 477 -18.46 -2.55 -2.00
N ASN A 478 -19.30 -1.86 -1.22
CA ASN A 478 -20.55 -2.42 -0.72
C ASN A 478 -21.61 -2.60 -1.84
N GLU A 479 -21.49 -1.89 -2.97
CA GLU A 479 -22.33 -2.14 -4.15
C GLU A 479 -22.15 -3.56 -4.72
N TYR A 480 -21.06 -4.24 -4.36
CA TYR A 480 -20.69 -5.57 -4.85
C TYR A 480 -21.05 -6.72 -3.90
N GLU A 481 -21.75 -6.41 -2.81
CA GLU A 481 -22.25 -7.41 -1.86
C GLU A 481 -23.06 -8.50 -2.58
N ASP A 482 -22.85 -9.76 -2.18
CA ASP A 482 -23.50 -10.97 -2.72
C ASP A 482 -23.21 -11.34 -4.18
N VAL A 483 -22.57 -10.49 -4.98
CA VAL A 483 -22.21 -10.80 -6.38
C VAL A 483 -20.79 -11.33 -6.48
N ILE A 484 -19.84 -10.58 -5.93
CA ILE A 484 -18.40 -10.91 -5.94
C ILE A 484 -17.77 -10.80 -4.54
N SER A 485 -18.58 -10.49 -3.53
CA SER A 485 -18.12 -10.23 -2.17
C SER A 485 -18.91 -10.94 -1.10
N TYR A 486 -18.20 -11.36 -0.05
CA TYR A 486 -18.80 -11.68 1.24
C TYR A 486 -18.51 -10.57 2.24
N VAL A 487 -19.58 -10.02 2.82
CA VAL A 487 -19.52 -8.98 3.85
C VAL A 487 -19.79 -9.61 5.21
N TYR A 488 -19.02 -9.22 6.23
CA TYR A 488 -19.27 -9.60 7.62
C TYR A 488 -18.98 -8.44 8.57
N THR A 489 -19.94 -8.09 9.42
CA THR A 489 -19.76 -7.05 10.45
C THR A 489 -19.60 -7.67 11.83
N CYS A 490 -18.40 -7.56 12.39
CA CYS A 490 -18.09 -7.99 13.75
C CYS A 490 -18.76 -7.05 14.78
N GLY A 491 -19.87 -7.52 15.35
CA GLY A 491 -20.56 -6.89 16.47
C GLY A 491 -20.08 -7.36 17.85
N GLU A 492 -20.79 -6.93 18.89
CA GLU A 492 -20.62 -7.52 20.22
C GLU A 492 -21.13 -8.97 20.25
N MET A 493 -20.52 -9.82 21.07
CA MET A 493 -20.95 -11.21 21.21
C MET A 493 -22.36 -11.31 21.77
N GLN A 494 -23.05 -12.39 21.42
CA GLN A 494 -24.27 -12.78 22.14
C GLN A 494 -23.92 -13.23 23.56
N ASN A 495 -24.89 -13.18 24.47
CA ASN A 495 -24.65 -13.51 25.88
C ASN A 495 -24.05 -14.91 26.06
N ASN A 496 -24.55 -15.90 25.32
CA ASN A 496 -24.05 -17.28 25.42
C ASN A 496 -22.62 -17.39 24.87
N ASP A 497 -22.30 -16.73 23.76
CA ASP A 497 -20.95 -16.71 23.20
C ASP A 497 -19.95 -16.05 24.17
N ALA A 498 -20.34 -14.94 24.78
CA ALA A 498 -19.54 -14.23 25.77
C ALA A 498 -19.29 -15.08 27.03
N LYS A 499 -20.29 -15.83 27.48
CA LYS A 499 -20.14 -16.83 28.56
C LYS A 499 -19.20 -17.95 28.15
N THR A 500 -19.31 -18.47 26.94
CA THR A 500 -18.43 -19.51 26.41
C THR A 500 -16.97 -19.06 26.42
N LEU A 501 -16.68 -17.78 26.09
CA LEU A 501 -15.33 -17.24 26.20
C LEU A 501 -14.82 -17.24 27.64
N TYR A 502 -15.66 -16.88 28.62
CA TYR A 502 -15.31 -17.01 30.04
C TYR A 502 -15.06 -18.46 30.45
N TYR A 503 -15.92 -19.39 30.05
CA TYR A 503 -15.79 -20.80 30.41
C TYR A 503 -14.55 -21.44 29.79
N HIS A 504 -14.17 -21.03 28.59
CA HIS A 504 -12.93 -21.47 27.98
C HIS A 504 -11.71 -20.97 28.77
N ALA A 505 -11.73 -19.72 29.20
CA ALA A 505 -10.59 -19.13 29.92
C ALA A 505 -10.52 -19.52 31.41
N ILE A 506 -11.67 -19.79 32.03
CA ILE A 506 -11.84 -20.07 33.45
C ILE A 506 -12.88 -21.21 33.60
N PRO A 507 -12.46 -22.48 33.48
CA PRO A 507 -13.37 -23.62 33.35
C PRO A 507 -14.39 -23.77 34.49
N ASN A 508 -13.99 -23.51 35.74
CA ASN A 508 -14.90 -23.65 36.89
C ASN A 508 -16.04 -22.62 36.91
N LEU A 509 -16.04 -21.58 36.08
CA LEU A 509 -17.17 -20.65 35.95
C LEU A 509 -18.43 -21.29 35.34
N GLN A 510 -18.30 -22.42 34.65
CA GLN A 510 -19.44 -23.11 34.04
C GLN A 510 -20.50 -23.52 35.07
N GLY A 511 -20.10 -23.76 36.32
CA GLY A 511 -21.00 -24.04 37.45
C GLY A 511 -21.61 -22.80 38.13
N PHE A 512 -21.22 -21.58 37.73
CA PHE A 512 -21.57 -20.33 38.41
C PHE A 512 -22.19 -19.29 37.46
N ASP A 513 -23.25 -19.65 36.73
CA ASP A 513 -23.88 -18.79 35.70
C ASP A 513 -24.29 -17.40 36.21
N TYR A 514 -24.79 -17.31 37.46
CA TYR A 514 -25.16 -16.05 38.10
C TYR A 514 -23.96 -15.11 38.21
N PHE A 515 -22.81 -15.63 38.66
CA PHE A 515 -21.58 -14.86 38.80
C PHE A 515 -21.08 -14.38 37.43
N THR A 516 -21.08 -15.25 36.43
CA THR A 516 -20.68 -14.90 35.05
C THR A 516 -21.58 -13.83 34.44
N ARG A 517 -22.90 -13.86 34.70
CA ARG A 517 -23.82 -12.79 34.29
C ARG A 517 -23.47 -11.45 34.94
N LEU A 518 -23.10 -11.44 36.21
CA LEU A 518 -22.67 -10.21 36.90
C LEU A 518 -21.35 -9.68 36.32
N LEU A 519 -20.41 -10.54 35.96
CA LEU A 519 -19.18 -10.15 35.27
C LEU A 519 -19.46 -9.52 33.90
N LEU A 520 -20.36 -10.12 33.10
CA LEU A 520 -20.75 -9.56 31.81
C LEU A 520 -21.40 -8.18 31.92
N ASN A 521 -22.15 -7.92 32.99
CA ASN A 521 -22.69 -6.59 33.26
C ASN A 521 -21.60 -5.54 33.54
N LYS A 522 -20.40 -5.97 33.96
CA LYS A 522 -19.24 -5.10 34.25
C LYS A 522 -18.35 -4.88 33.03
N SER A 523 -17.95 -5.96 32.35
CA SER A 523 -17.07 -5.91 31.18
C SER A 523 -17.79 -5.54 29.89
N GLY A 524 -19.09 -5.82 29.79
CA GLY A 524 -19.79 -5.87 28.51
C GLY A 524 -19.50 -7.17 27.75
N LYS A 525 -19.79 -7.17 26.45
CA LYS A 525 -19.80 -8.37 25.58
C LYS A 525 -18.76 -8.32 24.46
N ARG A 526 -17.87 -7.33 24.45
CA ARG A 526 -16.77 -7.28 23.48
C ARG A 526 -15.69 -8.27 23.91
N PRO A 527 -15.16 -9.11 23.01
CA PRO A 527 -14.08 -10.05 23.34
C PRO A 527 -12.89 -9.38 24.03
N PHE A 528 -12.46 -8.21 23.53
CA PHE A 528 -11.36 -7.46 24.13
C PHE A 528 -11.59 -7.14 25.62
N ASP A 529 -12.77 -6.62 25.98
CA ASP A 529 -13.07 -6.21 27.34
C ASP A 529 -13.13 -7.41 28.30
N ILE A 530 -13.71 -8.52 27.83
CA ILE A 530 -13.77 -9.78 28.57
C ILE A 530 -12.35 -10.32 28.82
N ILE A 531 -11.51 -10.37 27.77
CA ILE A 531 -10.12 -10.85 27.88
C ILE A 531 -9.31 -9.96 28.82
N MET A 532 -9.42 -8.63 28.70
CA MET A 532 -8.76 -7.72 29.61
C MET A 532 -9.21 -7.94 31.06
N LEU A 533 -10.51 -8.14 31.31
CA LEU A 533 -11.00 -8.42 32.66
C LEU A 533 -10.50 -9.77 33.20
N ILE A 534 -10.46 -10.82 32.37
CA ILE A 534 -9.86 -12.11 32.75
C ILE A 534 -8.41 -11.92 33.20
N HIS A 535 -7.63 -11.14 32.45
CA HIS A 535 -6.25 -10.84 32.84
C HIS A 535 -6.12 -9.96 34.08
N TRP A 536 -7.10 -9.10 34.38
CA TRP A 536 -7.15 -8.41 35.67
C TRP A 536 -7.25 -9.42 36.84
N PHE A 537 -8.02 -10.51 36.70
CA PHE A 537 -8.06 -11.56 37.72
C PHE A 537 -6.72 -12.31 37.85
N TYR A 538 -6.03 -12.58 36.74
CA TYR A 538 -4.67 -13.13 36.78
C TYR A 538 -3.69 -12.18 37.49
N ASP A 539 -3.74 -10.88 37.18
CA ASP A 539 -2.89 -9.86 37.77
C ASP A 539 -3.12 -9.70 39.29
N GLN A 540 -4.31 -10.05 39.78
CA GLN A 540 -4.69 -10.08 41.20
C GLN A 540 -4.40 -11.42 41.91
N ASN A 541 -3.84 -12.41 41.22
CA ASN A 541 -3.65 -13.79 41.71
C ASN A 541 -4.97 -14.48 42.13
N LEU A 542 -6.09 -14.13 41.50
CA LEU A 542 -7.41 -14.74 41.78
C LEU A 542 -7.66 -16.01 40.96
N ILE A 543 -6.86 -16.22 39.90
CA ILE A 543 -6.90 -17.43 39.07
C ILE A 543 -5.62 -18.22 39.33
N ASN A 544 -5.78 -19.51 39.63
CA ASN A 544 -4.66 -20.42 39.73
C ASN A 544 -4.13 -20.73 38.32
N ILE A 545 -2.85 -20.42 38.06
CA ILE A 545 -2.26 -20.50 36.71
C ILE A 545 -2.21 -21.94 36.18
N SER A 546 -2.03 -22.95 37.02
CA SER A 546 -1.91 -24.35 36.56
C SER A 546 -3.25 -25.01 36.26
N THR A 547 -4.32 -24.56 36.92
CA THR A 547 -5.66 -25.14 36.77
C THR A 547 -6.63 -24.23 36.01
N HIS A 548 -6.25 -22.97 35.80
CA HIS A 548 -7.11 -21.89 35.31
C HIS A 548 -8.39 -21.67 36.12
N ASN A 549 -8.46 -22.20 37.34
CA ASN A 549 -9.62 -22.06 38.20
C ASN A 549 -9.56 -20.74 38.99
N MET A 550 -10.68 -20.03 39.00
CA MET A 550 -10.84 -18.81 39.78
C MET A 550 -11.33 -19.11 41.20
N VAL A 551 -10.83 -18.37 42.19
CA VAL A 551 -11.40 -18.36 43.54
C VAL A 551 -12.68 -17.53 43.53
N ILE A 552 -13.83 -18.19 43.71
CA ILE A 552 -15.16 -17.57 43.65
C ILE A 552 -15.75 -17.52 45.07
N PRO A 553 -16.22 -16.35 45.56
CA PRO A 553 -16.92 -16.27 46.83
C PRO A 553 -18.20 -17.13 46.84
N SER A 554 -18.49 -17.79 47.96
CA SER A 554 -19.60 -18.75 48.04
C SER A 554 -20.93 -18.14 48.47
N LYS A 555 -20.91 -17.01 49.20
CA LYS A 555 -22.12 -16.31 49.66
C LYS A 555 -22.50 -15.17 48.73
N LYS A 556 -23.81 -14.95 48.55
CA LYS A 556 -24.35 -13.91 47.67
C LYS A 556 -23.84 -12.50 48.01
N GLU A 557 -23.80 -12.11 49.30
CA GLU A 557 -23.30 -10.80 49.73
C GLU A 557 -21.80 -10.61 49.44
N GLU A 558 -21.01 -11.68 49.59
CA GLU A 558 -19.58 -11.66 49.28
C GLU A 558 -19.35 -11.56 47.77
N ILE A 559 -20.18 -12.22 46.96
CA ILE A 559 -20.20 -12.07 45.50
C ILE A 559 -20.52 -10.62 45.11
N GLU A 560 -21.57 -10.02 45.66
CA GLU A 560 -21.96 -8.65 45.33
C GLU A 560 -20.86 -7.64 45.72
N ASN A 561 -20.27 -7.80 46.91
CA ASN A 561 -19.12 -7.00 47.35
C ASN A 561 -17.89 -7.17 46.45
N PHE A 562 -17.62 -8.39 45.98
CA PHE A 562 -16.55 -8.65 45.03
C PHE A 562 -16.82 -7.97 43.68
N ILE A 563 -18.01 -8.16 43.12
CA ILE A 563 -18.44 -7.57 41.85
C ILE A 563 -18.39 -6.04 41.89
N ASN A 564 -18.65 -5.41 43.04
CA ASN A 564 -18.52 -3.97 43.19
C ASN A 564 -17.07 -3.46 43.04
N LYS A 565 -16.06 -4.29 43.32
CA LYS A 565 -14.64 -3.98 43.13
C LYS A 565 -14.13 -4.28 41.72
N VAL A 566 -14.89 -5.04 40.93
CA VAL A 566 -14.52 -5.38 39.56
C VAL A 566 -14.56 -4.12 38.68
N PRO A 567 -13.46 -3.78 37.96
CA PRO A 567 -13.42 -2.61 37.08
C PRO A 567 -14.49 -2.68 35.99
N VAL A 568 -15.02 -1.51 35.63
CA VAL A 568 -16.03 -1.38 34.56
C VAL A 568 -15.43 -0.67 33.34
N LYS A 569 -15.81 -1.12 32.14
CA LYS A 569 -15.36 -0.53 30.86
C LYS A 569 -13.86 -0.67 30.59
N SER A 570 -13.47 -0.67 29.32
CA SER A 570 -12.11 -0.98 28.86
C SER A 570 -11.02 -0.12 29.49
N LYS A 571 -11.21 1.20 29.58
CA LYS A 571 -10.16 2.13 30.06
C LYS A 571 -9.82 1.90 31.54
N GLU A 572 -10.84 1.70 32.38
CA GLU A 572 -10.64 1.45 33.82
C GLU A 572 -10.00 0.08 34.05
N ILE A 573 -10.42 -0.94 33.28
CA ILE A 573 -9.78 -2.26 33.32
C ILE A 573 -8.28 -2.13 32.99
N ILE A 574 -7.93 -1.45 31.90
CA ILE A 574 -6.53 -1.26 31.51
C ILE A 574 -5.75 -0.50 32.59
N ASP A 575 -6.30 0.59 33.13
CA ASP A 575 -5.62 1.40 34.17
C ASP A 575 -5.34 0.58 35.43
N GLN A 576 -6.35 -0.10 35.99
CA GLN A 576 -6.15 -0.92 37.18
C GLN A 576 -5.14 -2.06 36.92
N ARG A 577 -5.19 -2.70 35.75
CA ARG A 577 -4.21 -3.74 35.38
C ARG A 577 -2.80 -3.21 35.27
N PHE A 578 -2.65 -2.00 34.74
CA PHE A 578 -1.37 -1.33 34.62
C PHE A 578 -0.78 -1.02 36.01
N GLN A 579 -1.59 -0.53 36.95
CA GLN A 579 -1.14 -0.31 38.35
C GLN A 579 -0.62 -1.61 38.99
N LEU A 580 -1.26 -2.75 38.72
CA LEU A 580 -0.80 -4.05 39.24
C LEU A 580 0.57 -4.48 38.68
N GLN A 581 0.89 -4.11 37.44
CA GLN A 581 2.21 -4.42 36.87
C GLN A 581 3.35 -3.72 37.63
N MET A 582 3.09 -2.60 38.31
CA MET A 582 4.09 -1.86 39.09
C MET A 582 4.68 -2.65 40.26
N HIS A 583 3.93 -3.65 40.75
CA HIS A 583 4.31 -4.44 41.92
C HIS A 583 4.88 -5.82 41.58
N LYS A 584 4.95 -6.17 40.29
CA LYS A 584 5.49 -7.45 39.83
C LYS A 584 7.02 -7.47 39.83
N LYS A 585 7.56 -8.68 39.87
CA LYS A 585 9.00 -8.99 39.76
C LYS A 585 9.18 -10.15 38.78
N PHE A 586 10.34 -10.22 38.15
CA PHE A 586 10.70 -11.38 37.34
C PHE A 586 10.84 -12.63 38.21
N SER A 587 10.57 -13.80 37.64
CA SER A 587 10.73 -15.08 38.35
C SER A 587 12.19 -15.50 38.52
N PHE A 588 13.12 -14.79 37.87
CA PHE A 588 14.56 -15.02 37.89
C PHE A 588 15.33 -13.76 38.31
N ASP A 589 16.56 -13.95 38.77
CA ASP A 589 17.44 -12.85 39.18
C ASP A 589 17.92 -12.06 37.95
N THR A 590 17.71 -10.75 37.98
CA THR A 590 18.16 -9.83 36.94
C THR A 590 18.49 -8.46 37.53
N THR A 591 19.38 -7.74 36.87
CA THR A 591 19.78 -6.37 37.23
C THR A 591 18.70 -5.34 36.87
N LEU A 592 17.80 -5.64 35.93
CA LEU A 592 16.72 -4.74 35.51
C LEU A 592 15.38 -5.17 36.14
N GLY A 593 14.73 -4.26 36.86
CA GLY A 593 13.42 -4.52 37.47
C GLY A 593 12.31 -4.74 36.43
N TYR A 594 11.32 -5.58 36.77
CA TYR A 594 10.18 -5.90 35.90
C TYR A 594 9.48 -4.66 35.34
N PHE A 595 9.12 -3.72 36.21
CA PHE A 595 8.39 -2.53 35.78
C PHE A 595 9.27 -1.55 34.98
N ASP A 596 10.58 -1.54 35.20
CA ASP A 596 11.50 -0.75 34.37
C ASP A 596 11.60 -1.33 32.97
N ALA A 597 11.73 -2.65 32.83
CA ALA A 597 11.65 -3.34 31.56
C ALA A 597 10.29 -3.09 30.86
N PHE A 598 9.17 -3.19 31.60
CA PHE A 598 7.83 -2.90 31.10
C PHE A 598 7.75 -1.48 30.51
N LYS A 599 8.22 -0.46 31.25
CA LYS A 599 8.23 0.94 30.78
C LYS A 599 9.08 1.11 29.50
N VAL A 600 10.25 0.49 29.45
CA VAL A 600 11.13 0.57 28.27
C VAL A 600 10.45 -0.06 27.05
N VAL A 601 9.78 -1.20 27.21
CA VAL A 601 9.03 -1.84 26.12
C VAL A 601 7.87 -0.97 25.66
N VAL A 602 7.05 -0.42 26.57
CA VAL A 602 5.96 0.52 26.23
C VAL A 602 6.49 1.69 25.41
N LYS A 603 7.51 2.39 25.94
CA LYS A 603 8.10 3.56 25.26
C LYS A 603 8.65 3.18 23.89
N SER A 604 9.38 2.07 23.78
CA SER A 604 9.93 1.63 22.50
C SER A 604 8.83 1.37 21.47
N ILE A 605 7.73 0.71 21.86
CA ILE A 605 6.62 0.44 20.93
C ILE A 605 5.99 1.74 20.43
N LEU A 606 5.78 2.73 21.30
CA LEU A 606 5.27 4.05 20.89
C LEU A 606 6.23 4.76 19.93
N TYR A 607 7.53 4.69 20.18
CA TYR A 607 8.56 5.39 19.41
C TYR A 607 8.79 4.82 18.01
N PHE A 608 8.64 3.50 17.86
CA PHE A 608 8.74 2.83 16.56
C PHE A 608 7.37 2.76 15.83
N GLY A 609 6.36 3.51 16.27
CA GLY A 609 5.08 3.60 15.55
C GLY A 609 4.17 2.38 15.71
N GLY A 610 4.26 1.67 16.84
CA GLY A 610 3.36 0.57 17.21
C GLY A 610 3.96 -0.83 17.19
N GLU A 611 5.24 -0.98 16.84
CA GLU A 611 5.98 -2.24 16.89
C GLU A 611 7.45 -2.01 17.19
N THR A 612 8.14 -2.88 17.94
CA THR A 612 9.56 -2.73 18.26
C THR A 612 10.35 -4.00 17.95
N PRO A 613 11.55 -3.91 17.35
CA PRO A 613 12.42 -5.06 17.13
C PRO A 613 12.89 -5.69 18.45
N VAL A 614 12.82 -7.02 18.57
CA VAL A 614 13.36 -7.74 19.74
C VAL A 614 14.88 -7.51 19.85
N ASP A 615 15.60 -7.41 18.73
CA ASP A 615 17.05 -7.21 18.76
C ASP A 615 17.44 -5.80 19.25
N PHE A 616 16.58 -4.80 19.06
CA PHE A 616 16.75 -3.49 19.69
C PHE A 616 16.58 -3.60 21.21
N LEU A 617 15.54 -4.29 21.68
CA LEU A 617 15.31 -4.49 23.12
C LEU A 617 16.44 -5.28 23.78
N ALA A 618 16.99 -6.28 23.09
CA ALA A 618 18.18 -7.01 23.54
C ALA A 618 19.39 -6.08 23.71
N SER A 619 19.57 -5.10 22.82
CA SER A 619 20.62 -4.07 22.97
C SER A 619 20.43 -3.15 24.18
N LEU A 620 19.24 -3.18 24.80
CA LEU A 620 18.90 -2.49 26.05
C LEU A 620 18.95 -3.40 27.28
N ASN A 621 19.52 -4.61 27.16
CA ASN A 621 19.54 -5.66 28.19
C ASN A 621 18.15 -6.21 28.56
N ILE A 622 17.20 -6.20 27.61
CA ILE A 622 15.91 -6.87 27.75
C ILE A 622 15.95 -8.11 26.85
N ASP A 623 16.23 -9.25 27.45
CA ASP A 623 16.39 -10.53 26.75
C ASP A 623 15.05 -11.24 26.46
N GLY A 624 15.14 -12.43 25.87
CA GLY A 624 13.97 -13.23 25.49
C GLY A 624 13.11 -13.67 26.68
N ASP A 625 13.73 -14.00 27.82
CA ASP A 625 13.02 -14.49 29.01
C ASP A 625 12.26 -13.36 29.71
N MET A 626 12.85 -12.16 29.76
CA MET A 626 12.17 -10.96 30.25
C MET A 626 10.95 -10.61 29.39
N LEU A 627 11.12 -10.58 28.06
CA LEU A 627 10.02 -10.29 27.14
C LEU A 627 8.93 -11.36 27.23
N PHE A 628 9.30 -12.62 27.46
CA PHE A 628 8.35 -13.69 27.67
C PHE A 628 7.49 -13.42 28.92
N GLU A 629 8.07 -13.17 30.08
CA GLU A 629 7.30 -12.86 31.31
C GLU A 629 6.48 -11.57 31.19
N LEU A 630 6.99 -10.55 30.49
CA LEU A 630 6.22 -9.34 30.18
C LEU A 630 5.00 -9.65 29.30
N SER A 631 5.14 -10.53 28.31
CA SER A 631 4.05 -10.91 27.41
C SER A 631 2.92 -11.70 28.10
N GLN A 632 3.21 -12.38 29.22
CA GLN A 632 2.19 -13.07 30.03
C GLN A 632 1.15 -12.10 30.61
N SER A 633 1.50 -10.82 30.76
CA SER A 633 0.54 -9.78 31.13
C SER A 633 -0.48 -9.48 30.03
N LEU A 634 -0.27 -9.92 28.79
CA LEU A 634 -1.12 -9.60 27.64
C LEU A 634 -1.26 -8.08 27.35
N PHE A 635 -0.35 -7.25 27.89
CA PHE A 635 -0.14 -5.90 27.37
C PHE A 635 0.63 -5.93 26.05
N PHE A 636 1.53 -6.90 25.91
CA PHE A 636 2.38 -7.07 24.74
C PHE A 636 2.12 -8.42 24.06
N LYS A 637 2.34 -8.47 22.74
CA LYS A 637 2.31 -9.69 21.92
C LYS A 637 3.54 -9.69 21.01
N TYR A 638 4.09 -10.87 20.72
CA TYR A 638 5.02 -11.05 19.61
C TYR A 638 4.29 -11.03 18.26
N MET A 639 4.97 -10.59 17.21
CA MET A 639 4.48 -10.76 15.83
C MET A 639 4.89 -12.11 15.27
N ASP A 640 4.01 -12.72 14.47
CA ASP A 640 4.17 -14.10 14.00
C ASP A 640 5.21 -14.21 12.86
N LYS A 641 5.31 -13.16 12.02
CA LYS A 641 6.19 -13.12 10.82
C LYS A 641 7.67 -12.85 11.15
N TYR A 642 7.95 -11.99 12.15
CA TYR A 642 9.30 -11.53 12.49
C TYR A 642 9.48 -11.35 14.01
N PRO A 643 10.71 -11.37 14.53
CA PRO A 643 11.00 -11.12 15.95
C PRO A 643 10.80 -9.65 16.34
N LYS A 644 9.53 -9.22 16.39
CA LYS A 644 9.05 -7.92 16.83
C LYS A 644 8.04 -8.09 17.97
N ILE A 645 7.96 -7.08 18.84
CA ILE A 645 6.95 -6.97 19.89
C ILE A 645 6.01 -5.80 19.60
N VAL A 646 4.73 -5.99 19.88
CA VAL A 646 3.66 -5.00 19.68
C VAL A 646 2.80 -4.94 20.94
N PHE A 647 1.96 -3.93 21.07
CA PHE A 647 0.85 -4.05 22.02
C PHE A 647 -0.12 -5.14 21.57
N TYR A 648 -0.71 -5.86 22.52
CA TYR A 648 -1.69 -6.90 22.22
C TYR A 648 -2.91 -6.34 21.47
N HIS A 649 -3.28 -5.09 21.73
CA HIS A 649 -4.41 -4.43 21.06
C HIS A 649 -4.22 -2.91 20.97
N ASP A 650 -4.81 -2.31 19.94
CA ASP A 650 -4.73 -0.89 19.63
C ASP A 650 -5.31 0.03 20.73
N ASN A 651 -6.30 -0.45 21.49
CA ASN A 651 -6.82 0.28 22.66
C ASN A 651 -5.73 0.46 23.75
N ILE A 652 -4.78 -0.47 23.85
CA ILE A 652 -3.65 -0.37 24.79
C ILE A 652 -2.63 0.66 24.27
N TYR A 653 -2.37 0.66 22.96
CA TYR A 653 -1.54 1.69 22.32
C TYR A 653 -2.09 3.10 22.63
N ARG A 654 -3.39 3.34 22.35
CA ARG A 654 -4.03 4.63 22.64
C ARG A 654 -4.04 4.99 24.11
N TYR A 655 -4.19 3.99 24.98
CA TYR A 655 -4.11 4.20 26.43
C TYR A 655 -2.76 4.83 26.77
N PHE A 656 -1.63 4.22 26.40
CA PHE A 656 -0.30 4.75 26.71
C PHE A 656 0.07 6.00 25.92
N GLU A 657 -0.37 6.11 24.67
CA GLU A 657 -0.23 7.32 23.86
C GLU A 657 -0.85 8.53 24.56
N GLY A 658 -1.94 8.37 25.33
CA GLY A 658 -2.52 9.48 26.09
C GLY A 658 -1.65 10.06 27.23
N TYR A 659 -0.52 9.43 27.59
CA TYR A 659 0.30 9.83 28.73
C TYR A 659 1.66 10.39 28.29
N GLN A 660 1.88 11.69 28.50
CA GLN A 660 3.12 12.39 28.14
C GLN A 660 4.41 11.74 28.71
N PHE A 661 4.34 11.13 29.90
CA PHE A 661 5.49 10.43 30.50
C PHE A 661 6.07 9.32 29.61
N TYR A 662 5.22 8.66 28.82
CA TYR A 662 5.63 7.61 27.89
C TYR A 662 6.07 8.14 26.53
N GLN A 663 5.90 9.44 26.29
CA GLN A 663 6.28 10.09 25.02
C GLN A 663 7.61 10.84 25.10
N ASN A 664 8.11 11.15 26.31
CA ASN A 664 9.27 12.01 26.51
C ASN A 664 10.38 11.30 27.29
N ASP A 665 11.32 10.69 26.56
CA ASP A 665 12.52 10.05 27.07
C ASP A 665 13.71 10.32 26.14
N ARG A 666 14.54 11.30 26.52
CA ARG A 666 15.71 11.70 25.72
C ARG A 666 16.72 10.55 25.56
N SER A 667 16.99 9.79 26.64
CA SER A 667 18.00 8.72 26.59
C SER A 667 17.60 7.62 25.64
N LEU A 668 16.33 7.19 25.70
CA LEU A 668 15.81 6.17 24.80
C LEU A 668 15.77 6.66 23.35
N SER A 669 15.36 7.91 23.12
CA SER A 669 15.34 8.53 21.79
C SER A 669 16.70 8.41 21.09
N LEU A 670 17.78 8.81 21.79
CA LEU A 670 19.15 8.76 21.26
C LEU A 670 19.62 7.32 20.98
N LYS A 671 19.23 6.36 21.83
CA LYS A 671 19.53 4.93 21.62
C LYS A 671 18.82 4.38 20.39
N ILE A 672 17.55 4.75 20.17
CA ILE A 672 16.78 4.35 18.98
C ILE A 672 17.42 4.90 17.72
N ILE A 673 17.74 6.20 17.70
CA ILE A 673 18.40 6.85 16.55
C ILE A 673 19.72 6.14 16.22
N LYS A 674 20.57 5.92 17.24
CA LYS A 674 21.85 5.21 17.07
C LYS A 674 21.63 3.81 16.50
N TRP A 675 20.74 3.03 17.12
CA TRP A 675 20.49 1.65 16.70
C TRP A 675 19.96 1.59 15.27
N LEU A 676 19.01 2.45 14.91
CA LEU A 676 18.48 2.51 13.55
C LEU A 676 19.59 2.84 12.56
N ASN A 677 20.41 3.86 12.82
CA ASN A 677 21.52 4.26 11.94
C ASN A 677 22.57 3.15 11.77
N GLU A 678 22.89 2.39 12.82
CA GLU A 678 23.82 1.26 12.77
C GLU A 678 23.21 0.02 12.09
N ASN A 679 21.89 -0.10 12.10
CA ASN A 679 21.14 -1.23 11.54
C ASN A 679 20.30 -0.79 10.32
N ALA A 680 20.98 -0.28 9.29
CA ALA A 680 20.34 0.13 8.03
C ALA A 680 19.59 -1.02 7.31
N TRP A 681 19.92 -2.28 7.63
CA TRP A 681 19.20 -3.47 7.15
C TRP A 681 17.77 -3.56 7.71
N TYR A 682 17.49 -2.97 8.87
CA TYR A 682 16.14 -2.87 9.41
C TYR A 682 15.35 -1.82 8.63
N LYS A 683 14.52 -2.28 7.68
CA LYS A 683 13.57 -1.41 6.99
C LYS A 683 12.18 -1.56 7.59
N SER A 684 11.64 -0.43 8.00
CA SER A 684 10.25 -0.22 8.38
C SER A 684 9.76 0.99 7.59
N ASN A 685 8.50 0.98 7.14
CA ASN A 685 7.91 2.13 6.46
C ASN A 685 7.86 3.36 7.36
N LEU A 686 7.81 3.14 8.67
CA LEU A 686 7.81 4.20 9.68
C LEU A 686 9.22 4.56 10.14
N ARG A 687 10.28 4.01 9.55
CA ARG A 687 11.67 4.29 9.98
C ARG A 687 11.99 5.77 9.91
N THR A 688 11.65 6.44 8.80
CA THR A 688 11.94 7.86 8.58
C THR A 688 11.22 8.71 9.63
N THR A 689 9.91 8.52 9.80
CA THR A 689 9.11 9.27 10.78
C THR A 689 9.53 8.95 12.21
N ALA A 690 9.88 7.70 12.52
CA ALA A 690 10.38 7.32 13.85
C ALA A 690 11.70 8.01 14.21
N ILE A 691 12.67 8.08 13.28
CA ILE A 691 13.94 8.80 13.52
C ILE A 691 13.68 10.29 13.72
N PHE A 692 12.86 10.88 12.84
CA PHE A 692 12.47 12.29 12.92
C PHE A 692 11.82 12.62 14.27
N ASP A 693 10.78 11.87 14.66
CA ASP A 693 10.08 12.07 15.92
C ASP A 693 10.99 11.83 17.13
N CYS A 694 11.95 10.89 17.04
CA CYS A 694 12.94 10.67 18.09
C CYS A 694 13.87 11.89 18.29
N TYR A 695 14.29 12.56 17.21
CA TYR A 695 15.06 13.80 17.35
C TYR A 695 14.24 14.89 18.05
N ILE A 696 12.95 15.02 17.72
CA ILE A 696 12.03 15.96 18.39
C ILE A 696 11.92 15.63 19.88
N ARG A 697 11.64 14.36 20.23
CA ARG A 697 11.49 13.89 21.62
C ARG A 697 12.78 13.99 22.43
N ALA A 698 13.94 13.91 21.76
CA ALA A 698 15.24 14.17 22.37
C ALA A 698 15.54 15.67 22.57
N SER A 699 14.70 16.56 22.00
CA SER A 699 14.95 17.99 21.87
C SER A 699 16.24 18.31 21.09
N GLU A 700 16.59 17.47 20.12
CA GLU A 700 17.69 17.67 19.18
C GLU A 700 17.13 18.34 17.91
N TYR A 701 16.62 19.57 18.05
CA TYR A 701 15.82 20.24 17.01
C TYR A 701 16.61 20.55 15.73
N GLU A 702 17.90 20.89 15.84
CA GLU A 702 18.79 21.10 14.68
C GLU A 702 18.91 19.82 13.84
N GLU A 703 19.10 18.69 14.52
CA GLU A 703 19.19 17.38 13.87
C GLU A 703 17.84 16.92 13.30
N ALA A 704 16.73 17.23 13.99
CA ALA A 704 15.38 16.99 13.47
C ALA A 704 15.17 17.75 12.15
N VAL A 705 15.58 19.01 12.07
CA VAL A 705 15.50 19.83 10.86
C VAL A 705 16.37 19.26 9.74
N ARG A 706 17.64 18.97 10.03
CA ARG A 706 18.58 18.41 9.04
C ARG A 706 18.09 17.07 8.49
N PHE A 707 17.66 16.18 9.37
CA PHE A 707 17.13 14.87 8.98
C PHE A 707 15.80 14.97 8.25
N GLY A 708 14.87 15.80 8.73
CA GLY A 708 13.55 15.99 8.14
C GLY A 708 13.63 16.51 6.70
N ILE A 709 14.42 17.56 6.46
CA ILE A 709 14.59 18.14 5.11
C ILE A 709 15.20 17.14 4.14
N SER A 710 16.28 16.45 4.55
CA SER A 710 16.92 15.43 3.69
C SER A 710 16.00 14.25 3.40
N SER A 711 15.09 13.93 4.32
CA SER A 711 14.14 12.83 4.18
C SER A 711 12.96 13.14 3.26
N ILE A 712 12.46 14.39 3.22
CA ILE A 712 11.30 14.79 2.40
C ILE A 712 11.48 14.39 0.93
N SER A 713 12.65 14.65 0.34
CA SER A 713 12.95 14.31 -1.05
C SER A 713 12.84 12.79 -1.28
N SER A 714 13.44 12.00 -0.39
CA SER A 714 13.40 10.53 -0.47
C SER A 714 11.98 9.98 -0.31
N GLU A 715 11.17 10.54 0.59
CA GLU A 715 9.78 10.11 0.79
C GLU A 715 8.87 10.52 -0.38
N CYS A 716 9.12 11.68 -1.02
CA CYS A 716 8.47 12.05 -2.28
C CYS A 716 8.76 11.03 -3.39
N ASP A 717 10.01 10.60 -3.55
CA ASP A 717 10.39 9.60 -4.57
C ASP A 717 9.73 8.24 -4.33
N LYS A 718 9.52 7.87 -3.06
CA LYS A 718 8.76 6.67 -2.65
C LYS A 718 7.24 6.83 -2.75
N ARG A 719 6.75 8.04 -3.05
CA ARG A 719 5.32 8.42 -2.97
C ARG A 719 4.71 8.22 -1.57
N ASN A 720 5.51 8.38 -0.52
CA ASN A 720 5.05 8.37 0.86
C ASN A 720 4.64 9.80 1.29
N PHE A 721 3.60 10.33 0.63
CA PHE A 721 3.16 11.71 0.85
C PHE A 721 2.62 11.95 2.26
N GLN A 722 2.15 10.91 2.95
CA GLN A 722 1.78 10.99 4.37
C GLN A 722 2.99 11.32 5.26
N ALA A 723 4.15 10.69 5.02
CA ALA A 723 5.38 11.05 5.74
C ALA A 723 5.87 12.46 5.38
N VAL A 724 5.75 12.88 4.11
CA VAL A 724 6.09 14.24 3.68
C VAL A 724 5.23 15.28 4.40
N ILE A 725 3.91 15.05 4.48
CA ILE A 725 2.99 15.93 5.21
C ILE A 725 3.28 15.92 6.70
N HIS A 726 3.48 14.75 7.33
CA HIS A 726 3.81 14.63 8.76
C HIS A 726 5.09 15.41 9.11
N ILE A 727 6.19 15.11 8.42
CA ILE A 727 7.49 15.77 8.68
C ILE A 727 7.38 17.27 8.39
N GLY A 728 6.79 17.64 7.26
CA GLY A 728 6.73 19.04 6.84
C GLY A 728 5.85 19.90 7.74
N THR A 729 4.65 19.44 8.10
CA THR A 729 3.75 20.16 9.00
C THR A 729 4.31 20.28 10.41
N GLU A 730 5.00 19.25 10.91
CA GLU A 730 5.66 19.29 12.22
C GLU A 730 6.84 20.27 12.24
N LEU A 731 7.68 20.30 11.20
CA LEU A 731 8.77 21.28 11.08
C LEU A 731 8.26 22.72 11.02
N LEU A 732 7.19 22.94 10.24
CA LEU A 732 6.63 24.27 10.03
C LEU A 732 5.81 24.76 11.24
N LYS A 733 5.19 23.84 12.01
CA LYS A 733 4.16 24.13 13.02
C LYS A 733 3.07 25.08 12.50
N ASP A 734 2.79 24.99 11.20
CA ASP A 734 1.88 25.87 10.47
C ASP A 734 0.70 25.03 9.94
N VAL A 735 -0.47 25.25 10.52
CA VAL A 735 -1.72 24.56 10.15
C VAL A 735 -2.72 25.61 9.68
N PRO A 736 -3.34 25.47 8.49
CA PRO A 736 -4.38 26.38 8.05
C PRO A 736 -5.57 26.34 9.01
N LYS A 737 -5.85 27.49 9.61
CA LYS A 737 -6.99 27.70 10.49
C LYS A 737 -8.23 28.06 9.68
N ALA A 738 -9.41 27.66 10.15
CA ALA A 738 -10.67 28.22 9.66
C ALA A 738 -10.66 29.75 9.85
N GLN A 739 -11.33 30.49 8.96
CA GLN A 739 -11.25 31.95 8.79
C GLN A 739 -11.53 32.80 10.06
N ASP A 740 -11.91 32.22 11.19
CA ASP A 740 -12.29 32.91 12.43
C ASP A 740 -11.37 32.64 13.64
N ALA A 741 -10.25 31.92 13.51
CA ALA A 741 -9.35 31.66 14.65
C ALA A 741 -8.15 32.63 14.67
N SER A 742 -8.02 33.39 15.76
CA SER A 742 -6.89 34.30 16.00
C SER A 742 -5.52 33.59 15.92
N GLU A 743 -4.52 34.30 15.41
CA GLU A 743 -3.11 33.88 15.38
C GLU A 743 -2.51 33.82 16.79
N GLU A 744 -2.88 32.82 17.59
CA GLU A 744 -1.97 32.37 18.65
C GLU A 744 -0.76 31.72 17.97
N LEU A 745 0.39 32.40 18.05
CA LEU A 745 1.71 31.90 17.67
C LEU A 745 2.06 30.72 18.57
N VAL A 746 1.92 29.50 18.05
CA VAL A 746 2.52 28.33 18.69
C VAL A 746 4.04 28.49 18.59
N PRO A 747 4.80 28.46 19.70
CA PRO A 747 6.26 28.52 19.64
C PRO A 747 6.79 27.41 18.73
N ASN A 748 7.51 27.78 17.67
CA ASN A 748 8.14 26.82 16.77
C ASN A 748 9.64 26.65 17.16
N PRO A 749 10.02 25.55 17.85
CA PRO A 749 11.40 25.31 18.27
C PRO A 749 12.35 25.02 17.10
N PHE A 750 11.83 24.78 15.89
CA PHE A 750 12.62 24.52 14.68
C PHE A 750 12.99 25.80 13.93
N ALA A 751 12.33 26.92 14.24
CA ALA A 751 12.39 28.14 13.43
C ALA A 751 13.79 28.75 13.32
N GLU A 752 14.64 28.57 14.34
CA GLU A 752 16.03 29.06 14.40
C GLU A 752 17.00 28.23 13.54
N PHE A 753 16.69 26.96 13.29
CA PHE A 753 17.54 26.04 12.51
C PHE A 753 17.15 25.96 11.03
N MET A 754 16.05 26.62 10.64
CA MET A 754 15.59 26.68 9.27
C MET A 754 15.76 28.07 8.69
N ASP A 755 16.68 28.18 7.74
CA ASP A 755 16.77 29.36 6.88
C ASP A 755 15.57 29.48 5.93
N ALA A 756 15.53 30.57 5.18
CA ALA A 756 14.49 30.80 4.18
C ALA A 756 14.43 29.69 3.12
N GLY A 757 15.58 29.19 2.66
CA GLY A 757 15.68 28.13 1.65
C GLY A 757 15.05 26.82 2.13
N ALA A 758 15.43 26.38 3.32
CA ALA A 758 14.86 25.22 4.01
C ALA A 758 13.33 25.33 4.14
N LYS A 759 12.84 26.46 4.66
CA LYS A 759 11.38 26.70 4.80
C LYS A 759 10.67 26.63 3.44
N PHE A 760 11.26 27.22 2.40
CA PHE A 760 10.71 27.15 1.05
C PHE A 760 10.57 25.71 0.55
N HIS A 761 11.63 24.89 0.67
CA HIS A 761 11.59 23.50 0.20
C HIS A 761 10.53 22.67 0.94
N VAL A 762 10.40 22.86 2.27
CA VAL A 762 9.38 22.17 3.07
C VAL A 762 7.98 22.61 2.65
N TYR A 763 7.71 23.92 2.56
CA TYR A 763 6.40 24.42 2.10
C TYR A 763 6.04 23.91 0.70
N TYR A 764 6.99 23.93 -0.23
CA TYR A 764 6.76 23.48 -1.60
C TYR A 764 6.43 21.97 -1.66
N ALA A 765 7.16 21.14 -0.93
CA ALA A 765 6.92 19.70 -0.89
C ALA A 765 5.55 19.35 -0.27
N VAL A 766 5.17 20.02 0.83
CA VAL A 766 3.86 19.84 1.46
C VAL A 766 2.74 20.31 0.52
N ALA A 767 2.92 21.44 -0.17
CA ALA A 767 1.96 21.94 -1.14
C ALA A 767 1.72 20.95 -2.29
N ASP A 768 2.79 20.33 -2.81
CA ASP A 768 2.72 19.31 -3.86
C ASP A 768 2.05 18.01 -3.36
N ALA A 769 2.32 17.58 -2.12
CA ALA A 769 1.69 16.41 -1.52
C ALA A 769 0.16 16.59 -1.42
N TYR A 770 -0.31 17.74 -0.91
CA TYR A 770 -1.74 18.05 -0.88
C TYR A 770 -2.36 18.19 -2.27
N ARG A 771 -1.62 18.75 -3.25
CA ARG A 771 -2.05 18.83 -4.64
C ARG A 771 -2.31 17.43 -5.22
N ILE A 772 -1.45 16.46 -4.90
CA ILE A 772 -1.60 15.06 -5.34
C ILE A 772 -2.82 14.41 -4.68
N TYR A 773 -3.07 14.68 -3.39
CA TYR A 773 -4.29 14.25 -2.70
C TYR A 773 -5.56 14.98 -3.15
N GLN A 774 -5.46 15.97 -4.04
CA GLN A 774 -6.54 16.84 -4.50
C GLN A 774 -7.16 17.69 -3.38
N ASP A 775 -6.40 17.95 -2.31
CA ASP A 775 -6.76 18.98 -1.33
C ASP A 775 -6.20 20.33 -1.80
N LEU A 776 -6.92 20.93 -2.75
CA LEU A 776 -6.49 22.15 -3.42
C LEU A 776 -6.41 23.35 -2.45
N SER A 777 -7.24 23.38 -1.41
CA SER A 777 -7.22 24.45 -0.41
C SER A 777 -5.95 24.42 0.44
N GLN A 778 -5.59 23.23 0.96
CA GLN A 778 -4.31 23.05 1.66
C GLN A 778 -3.12 23.31 0.74
N SER A 779 -3.20 22.83 -0.50
CA SER A 779 -2.14 23.02 -1.50
C SER A 779 -1.87 24.51 -1.76
N VAL A 780 -2.90 25.30 -2.07
CA VAL A 780 -2.77 26.75 -2.31
C VAL A 780 -2.22 27.48 -1.08
N TYR A 781 -2.69 27.12 0.13
CA TYR A 781 -2.19 27.70 1.37
C TYR A 781 -0.67 27.58 1.51
N TYR A 782 -0.12 26.37 1.33
CA TYR A 782 1.31 26.14 1.47
C TYR A 782 2.12 26.71 0.29
N TYR A 783 1.58 26.70 -0.93
CA TYR A 783 2.21 27.42 -2.04
C TYR A 783 2.34 28.91 -1.79
N LYS A 784 1.31 29.55 -1.21
CA LYS A 784 1.34 30.98 -0.85
C LYS A 784 2.45 31.29 0.16
N LYS A 785 2.67 30.40 1.13
CA LYS A 785 3.77 30.52 2.10
C LYS A 785 5.14 30.36 1.43
N ALA A 786 5.33 29.35 0.57
CA ALA A 786 6.55 29.19 -0.22
C ALA A 786 6.82 30.42 -1.11
N TYR A 787 5.79 30.93 -1.77
CA TYR A 787 5.89 32.08 -2.68
C TYR A 787 6.38 33.35 -1.97
N LYS A 788 5.87 33.66 -0.77
CA LYS A 788 6.33 34.80 0.03
C LYS A 788 7.84 34.76 0.30
N ILE A 789 8.39 33.57 0.51
CA ILE A 789 9.83 33.38 0.72
C ILE A 789 10.60 33.62 -0.58
N LEU A 790 10.13 33.03 -1.68
CA LEU A 790 10.74 33.15 -3.01
C LEU A 790 10.80 34.62 -3.50
N GLN A 791 9.87 35.47 -3.06
CA GLN A 791 9.88 36.91 -3.36
C GLN A 791 11.01 37.68 -2.64
N GLN A 792 11.48 37.18 -1.50
CA GLN A 792 12.40 37.88 -0.62
C GLN A 792 13.82 37.32 -0.67
N TYR A 793 13.96 36.04 -1.03
CA TYR A 793 15.22 35.30 -0.93
C TYR A 793 15.50 34.53 -2.23
N SER A 794 16.78 34.49 -2.61
CA SER A 794 17.28 33.53 -3.60
C SER A 794 17.42 32.16 -2.96
N ILE A 795 16.85 31.13 -3.57
CA ILE A 795 16.89 29.75 -3.05
C ILE A 795 18.03 28.98 -3.69
N SER A 796 18.94 28.44 -2.87
CA SER A 796 20.06 27.61 -3.34
C SER A 796 19.55 26.34 -4.05
N GLU A 797 20.26 25.89 -5.08
CA GLU A 797 19.93 24.68 -5.88
C GLU A 797 18.56 24.70 -6.57
N PHE A 798 17.80 25.78 -6.46
CA PHE A 798 16.52 25.96 -7.14
C PHE A 798 16.74 26.64 -8.48
N THR A 799 16.79 25.86 -9.56
CA THR A 799 17.14 26.37 -10.88
C THR A 799 16.06 27.31 -11.45
N SER A 800 16.38 28.00 -12.54
CA SER A 800 15.37 28.80 -13.24
C SER A 800 14.20 27.95 -13.76
N ILE A 801 14.49 26.72 -14.20
CA ILE A 801 13.49 25.76 -14.63
C ILE A 801 12.60 25.33 -13.45
N ASP A 802 13.17 25.11 -12.26
CA ASP A 802 12.40 24.74 -11.08
C ASP A 802 11.52 25.89 -10.58
N THR A 803 12.03 27.12 -10.68
CA THR A 803 11.26 28.35 -10.42
C THR A 803 10.07 28.47 -11.36
N CYS A 804 10.26 28.23 -12.65
CA CYS A 804 9.17 28.23 -13.62
C CYS A 804 8.15 27.11 -13.35
N ARG A 805 8.63 25.92 -12.97
CA ARG A 805 7.77 24.78 -12.58
C ARG A 805 6.93 25.11 -11.35
N PHE A 806 7.52 25.77 -10.35
CA PHE A 806 6.82 26.24 -9.15
C PHE A 806 5.66 27.17 -9.53
N PHE A 807 5.91 28.21 -10.33
CA PHE A 807 4.87 29.15 -10.75
C PHE A 807 3.77 28.49 -11.58
N HIS A 808 4.13 27.57 -12.48
CA HIS A 808 3.15 26.78 -13.24
C HIS A 808 2.25 25.94 -12.31
N ARG A 809 2.84 25.21 -11.35
CA ARG A 809 2.06 24.38 -10.42
C ARG A 809 1.19 25.22 -9.49
N TYR A 810 1.73 26.32 -8.96
CA TYR A 810 1.01 27.20 -8.06
C TYR A 810 -0.17 27.88 -8.76
N SER A 811 0.05 28.49 -9.93
CA SER A 811 -1.03 29.12 -10.70
C SER A 811 -2.13 28.12 -11.08
N ASN A 812 -1.78 26.89 -11.47
CA ASN A 812 -2.77 25.85 -11.72
C ASN A 812 -3.55 25.44 -10.47
N ALA A 813 -2.89 25.34 -9.32
CA ALA A 813 -3.56 25.06 -8.05
C ALA A 813 -4.55 26.17 -7.69
N CYS A 814 -4.17 27.45 -7.84
CA CYS A 814 -5.06 28.60 -7.64
C CYS A 814 -6.26 28.58 -8.59
N ILE A 815 -6.03 28.41 -9.90
CA ILE A 815 -7.10 28.35 -10.90
C ILE A 815 -8.07 27.20 -10.58
N SER A 816 -7.55 26.03 -10.20
CA SER A 816 -8.37 24.86 -9.84
C SER A 816 -9.15 25.05 -8.54
N ALA A 817 -8.60 25.83 -7.59
CA ALA A 817 -9.27 26.19 -6.34
C ALA A 817 -10.27 27.35 -6.49
N ALA A 818 -10.37 27.95 -7.68
CA ALA A 818 -11.09 29.20 -7.97
C ALA A 818 -10.56 30.43 -7.20
N ASP A 819 -9.25 30.45 -6.90
CA ASP A 819 -8.55 31.60 -6.30
C ASP A 819 -7.89 32.45 -7.40
N TYR A 820 -8.73 33.11 -8.20
CA TYR A 820 -8.30 33.80 -9.42
C TYR A 820 -7.41 35.03 -9.14
N ASP A 821 -7.64 35.72 -8.02
CA ASP A 821 -6.83 36.88 -7.62
C ASP A 821 -5.39 36.48 -7.33
N ASP A 822 -5.19 35.43 -6.52
CA ASP A 822 -3.85 34.90 -6.25
C ASP A 822 -3.23 34.31 -7.53
N ALA A 823 -4.02 33.66 -8.41
CA ALA A 823 -3.53 33.18 -9.70
C ALA A 823 -2.96 34.32 -10.57
N LEU A 824 -3.65 35.47 -10.62
CA LEU A 824 -3.21 36.64 -11.38
C LEU A 824 -1.90 37.19 -10.83
N ILE A 825 -1.81 37.37 -9.52
CA ILE A 825 -0.60 37.83 -8.84
C ILE A 825 0.59 36.92 -9.19
N VAL A 826 0.38 35.61 -9.13
CA VAL A 826 1.44 34.63 -9.42
C VAL A 826 1.87 34.71 -10.89
N LEU A 827 0.93 34.80 -11.83
CA LEU A 827 1.24 34.91 -13.26
C LEU A 827 1.93 36.24 -13.62
N ASP A 828 1.58 37.34 -12.97
CA ASP A 828 2.24 38.65 -13.14
C ASP A 828 3.71 38.61 -12.73
N TYR A 829 3.99 37.94 -11.61
CA TYR A 829 5.37 37.67 -11.21
C TYR A 829 6.05 36.70 -12.16
N PHE A 830 5.35 35.63 -12.55
CA PHE A 830 5.89 34.65 -13.48
C PHE A 830 6.32 35.34 -14.78
N LYS A 831 5.54 36.30 -15.30
CA LYS A 831 5.84 37.14 -16.48
C LYS A 831 7.05 38.05 -16.34
N LYS A 832 7.34 38.54 -15.13
CA LYS A 832 8.53 39.37 -14.86
C LYS A 832 9.81 38.55 -14.67
N TYR A 833 9.71 37.25 -14.42
CA TYR A 833 10.85 36.38 -14.13
C TYR A 833 11.74 36.08 -15.36
N LYS A 834 12.95 36.65 -15.41
CA LYS A 834 13.83 36.55 -16.60
C LYS A 834 14.37 35.15 -16.93
N GLY A 835 14.22 34.16 -16.04
CA GLY A 835 14.78 32.82 -16.21
C GLY A 835 13.93 31.85 -17.06
N ARG A 836 12.83 32.32 -17.66
CA ARG A 836 11.96 31.50 -18.52
C ARG A 836 12.66 31.15 -19.85
N ASN A 837 12.33 29.98 -20.38
CA ASN A 837 12.61 29.59 -21.75
C ASN A 837 11.31 29.63 -22.58
N ASN A 838 11.40 29.39 -23.88
CA ASN A 838 10.25 29.43 -24.79
C ASN A 838 9.09 28.52 -24.33
N PHE A 839 9.38 27.35 -23.74
CA PHE A 839 8.34 26.48 -23.20
C PHE A 839 7.57 27.14 -22.06
N TYR A 840 8.26 27.80 -21.13
CA TYR A 840 7.60 28.47 -20.02
C TYR A 840 6.97 29.81 -20.39
N ASP A 841 7.45 30.49 -21.44
CA ASP A 841 6.71 31.62 -22.03
C ASP A 841 5.40 31.13 -22.66
N PHE A 842 5.43 30.03 -23.40
CA PHE A 842 4.23 29.36 -23.92
C PHE A 842 3.24 29.00 -22.79
N ILE A 843 3.71 28.32 -21.73
CA ILE A 843 2.87 27.92 -20.59
C ILE A 843 2.28 29.15 -19.90
N MET A 844 3.09 30.18 -19.65
CA MET A 844 2.62 31.40 -18.98
C MET A 844 1.48 32.06 -19.76
N HIS A 845 1.65 32.31 -21.07
CA HIS A 845 0.61 32.88 -21.92
C HIS A 845 -0.65 32.00 -21.99
N ASN A 846 -0.46 30.70 -22.05
CA ASN A 846 -1.56 29.74 -22.01
C ASN A 846 -2.37 29.82 -20.68
N ARG A 847 -1.69 29.92 -19.54
CA ARG A 847 -2.35 30.06 -18.23
C ARG A 847 -3.03 31.41 -18.04
N TYR A 848 -2.46 32.50 -18.57
CA TYR A 848 -3.16 33.80 -18.64
C TYR A 848 -4.48 33.68 -19.39
N SER A 849 -4.49 33.00 -20.55
CA SER A 849 -5.72 32.78 -21.32
C SER A 849 -6.82 32.13 -20.48
N VAL A 850 -6.48 31.03 -19.79
CA VAL A 850 -7.45 30.32 -18.93
C VAL A 850 -7.93 31.19 -17.77
N LEU A 851 -7.04 31.95 -17.14
CA LEU A 851 -7.40 32.85 -16.04
C LEU A 851 -8.29 33.99 -16.51
N TYR A 852 -7.91 34.70 -17.58
CA TYR A 852 -8.68 35.82 -18.12
C TYR A 852 -10.08 35.37 -18.56
N LEU A 853 -10.20 34.19 -19.18
CA LEU A 853 -11.50 33.61 -19.49
C LEU A 853 -12.33 33.38 -18.21
N ALA A 854 -11.71 32.89 -17.13
CA ALA A 854 -12.41 32.64 -15.86
C ALA A 854 -12.91 33.93 -15.19
N ILE A 855 -12.19 35.05 -15.31
CA ILE A 855 -12.58 36.36 -14.76
C ILE A 855 -13.35 37.25 -15.76
N ASN A 856 -13.80 36.69 -16.89
CA ASN A 856 -14.56 37.38 -17.93
C ASN A 856 -13.81 38.53 -18.65
N ASP A 857 -12.50 38.42 -18.79
CA ASP A 857 -11.68 39.31 -19.63
C ASP A 857 -11.40 38.62 -20.99
N ILE A 858 -12.41 38.63 -21.85
CA ILE A 858 -12.44 37.84 -23.08
C ILE A 858 -11.37 38.32 -24.08
N GLU A 859 -11.15 39.63 -24.18
CA GLU A 859 -10.15 40.22 -25.07
C GLU A 859 -8.74 39.78 -24.69
N ASN A 860 -8.36 39.91 -23.41
CA ASN A 860 -7.04 39.48 -22.97
C ASN A 860 -6.88 37.96 -22.96
N ALA A 861 -7.96 37.19 -22.79
CA ALA A 861 -7.93 35.74 -22.95
C ALA A 861 -7.54 35.36 -24.39
N LEU A 862 -8.18 36.00 -25.39
CA LEU A 862 -7.90 35.74 -26.81
C LEU A 862 -6.49 36.20 -27.20
N LEU A 863 -6.07 37.39 -26.78
CA LEU A 863 -4.71 37.89 -27.02
C LEU A 863 -3.65 36.96 -26.43
N SER A 864 -3.88 36.47 -25.21
CA SER A 864 -2.92 35.60 -24.52
C SER A 864 -2.82 34.23 -25.18
N ILE A 865 -3.93 33.64 -25.64
CA ILE A 865 -3.88 32.34 -26.32
C ILE A 865 -3.25 32.44 -27.71
N ASP A 866 -3.42 33.57 -28.39
CA ASP A 866 -2.80 33.82 -29.70
C ASP A 866 -1.28 33.98 -29.58
N GLU A 867 -0.79 34.64 -28.53
CA GLU A 867 0.65 34.71 -28.27
C GLU A 867 1.22 33.33 -27.89
N SER A 868 0.50 32.54 -27.08
CA SER A 868 0.85 31.15 -26.78
C SER A 868 0.96 30.31 -28.07
N LEU A 869 -0.02 30.42 -28.97
CA LEU A 869 -0.03 29.71 -30.25
C LEU A 869 1.10 30.17 -31.18
N LYS A 870 1.42 31.46 -31.18
CA LYS A 870 2.53 32.03 -31.95
C LYS A 870 3.86 31.43 -31.50
N ILE A 871 4.13 31.38 -30.19
CA ILE A 871 5.34 30.76 -29.63
C ILE A 871 5.42 29.28 -30.02
N ALA A 872 4.31 28.54 -29.93
CA ALA A 872 4.25 27.14 -30.33
C ALA A 872 4.65 26.91 -31.80
N LYS A 873 4.14 27.76 -32.70
CA LYS A 873 4.49 27.73 -34.14
C LYS A 873 5.93 28.11 -34.41
N GLU A 874 6.44 29.15 -33.74
CA GLU A 874 7.84 29.58 -33.86
C GLU A 874 8.81 28.50 -33.39
N CYS A 875 8.46 27.78 -32.33
CA CYS A 875 9.23 26.64 -31.82
C CYS A 875 9.03 25.35 -32.63
N LYS A 876 8.05 25.32 -33.55
CA LYS A 876 7.66 24.14 -34.34
C LYS A 876 7.31 22.94 -33.45
N GLU A 877 6.52 23.19 -32.41
CA GLU A 877 6.06 22.18 -31.45
C GLU A 877 4.56 21.89 -31.64
N PRO A 878 4.17 20.87 -32.42
CA PRO A 878 2.76 20.60 -32.73
C PRO A 878 1.92 20.30 -31.49
N GLN A 879 2.52 19.68 -30.48
CA GLN A 879 1.82 19.39 -29.23
C GLN A 879 1.45 20.67 -28.47
N TRP A 880 2.28 21.73 -28.54
CA TRP A 880 1.97 23.02 -27.93
C TRP A 880 0.88 23.73 -28.73
N GLU A 881 0.92 23.64 -30.06
CA GLU A 881 -0.17 24.15 -30.92
C GLU A 881 -1.50 23.48 -30.58
N SER A 882 -1.50 22.15 -30.42
CA SER A 882 -2.67 21.38 -30.00
C SER A 882 -3.26 21.93 -28.69
N VAL A 883 -2.42 22.19 -27.68
CA VAL A 883 -2.86 22.75 -26.39
C VAL A 883 -3.44 24.16 -26.56
N SER A 884 -2.78 25.04 -27.31
CA SER A 884 -3.30 26.39 -27.55
C SER A 884 -4.61 26.38 -28.32
N TYR A 885 -4.77 25.50 -29.32
CA TYR A 885 -6.01 25.37 -30.07
C TYR A 885 -7.15 24.85 -29.21
N SER A 886 -6.90 23.89 -28.29
CA SER A 886 -7.91 23.44 -27.32
C SER A 886 -8.45 24.59 -26.47
N ASP A 887 -7.56 25.35 -25.85
CA ASP A 887 -7.97 26.47 -24.97
C ASP A 887 -8.61 27.62 -25.78
N LYS A 888 -8.14 27.85 -27.01
CA LYS A 888 -8.77 28.80 -27.94
C LYS A 888 -10.20 28.37 -28.29
N ALA A 889 -10.43 27.09 -28.56
CA ALA A 889 -11.77 26.57 -28.80
C ALA A 889 -12.70 26.77 -27.58
N TYR A 890 -12.19 26.60 -26.35
CA TYR A 890 -12.98 26.91 -25.16
C TYR A 890 -13.36 28.39 -25.04
N ILE A 891 -12.52 29.33 -25.51
CA ILE A 891 -12.89 30.75 -25.56
C ILE A 891 -14.06 30.96 -26.52
N TYR A 892 -13.99 30.40 -27.73
CA TYR A 892 -15.10 30.51 -28.70
C TYR A 892 -16.38 29.83 -28.19
N TYR A 893 -16.25 28.69 -27.53
CA TYR A 893 -17.38 27.96 -26.97
C TYR A 893 -18.06 28.72 -25.82
N ARG A 894 -17.27 29.18 -24.83
CA ARG A 894 -17.77 29.71 -23.55
C ARG A 894 -18.05 31.22 -23.61
N ALA A 895 -17.23 31.97 -24.33
CA ALA A 895 -17.31 33.41 -24.37
C ALA A 895 -18.11 33.91 -25.56
N TYR A 896 -17.66 33.59 -26.77
CA TYR A 896 -18.27 34.07 -28.01
C TYR A 896 -19.53 33.30 -28.41
N GLU A 897 -19.75 32.13 -27.81
CA GLU A 897 -20.90 31.26 -28.12
C GLU A 897 -20.94 30.85 -29.61
N ASP A 898 -19.75 30.75 -30.21
CA ASP A 898 -19.56 30.54 -31.65
C ASP A 898 -19.29 29.07 -31.97
N ARG A 899 -20.30 28.40 -32.52
CA ARG A 899 -20.24 26.98 -32.88
C ARG A 899 -19.21 26.70 -33.98
N GLU A 900 -19.11 27.54 -35.00
CA GLU A 900 -18.23 27.29 -36.15
C GLU A 900 -16.76 27.36 -35.75
N ASN A 901 -16.36 28.41 -35.02
CA ASN A 901 -14.99 28.52 -34.54
C ASN A 901 -14.68 27.50 -33.43
N THR A 902 -15.66 27.11 -32.61
CA THR A 902 -15.49 26.02 -31.65
C THR A 902 -15.11 24.71 -32.36
N ILE A 903 -15.86 24.32 -33.40
CA ILE A 903 -15.58 23.14 -34.21
C ILE A 903 -14.19 23.28 -34.86
N LEU A 904 -13.92 24.40 -35.54
CA LEU A 904 -12.67 24.64 -36.25
C LEU A 904 -11.44 24.46 -35.35
N TYR A 905 -11.45 25.07 -34.16
CA TYR A 905 -10.29 25.07 -33.28
C TYR A 905 -10.14 23.76 -32.51
N PHE A 906 -11.23 23.08 -32.11
CA PHE A 906 -11.09 21.72 -31.58
C PHE A 906 -10.59 20.74 -32.64
N SER A 907 -11.08 20.80 -33.88
CA SER A 907 -10.54 19.97 -34.97
C SER A 907 -9.05 20.21 -35.20
N LYS A 908 -8.59 21.47 -35.15
CA LYS A 908 -7.14 21.79 -35.21
C LYS A 908 -6.37 21.24 -34.01
N ALA A 909 -6.96 21.26 -32.82
CA ALA A 909 -6.33 20.69 -31.63
C ALA A 909 -6.12 19.18 -31.78
N VAL A 910 -7.13 18.47 -32.31
CA VAL A 910 -7.06 17.03 -32.64
C VAL A 910 -6.01 16.78 -33.73
N GLU A 911 -6.01 17.55 -34.82
CA GLU A 911 -5.07 17.41 -35.94
C GLU A 911 -3.60 17.55 -35.51
N LYS A 912 -3.30 18.49 -34.60
CA LYS A 912 -1.94 18.74 -34.11
C LYS A 912 -1.50 17.80 -33.00
N HIS A 913 -2.39 16.96 -32.49
CA HIS A 913 -2.09 16.03 -31.40
C HIS A 913 -1.09 14.96 -31.81
N ILE A 914 -0.08 14.70 -30.98
CA ILE A 914 0.87 13.61 -31.16
C ILE A 914 0.65 12.60 -30.04
N SER A 915 -0.03 11.49 -30.34
CA SER A 915 -0.40 10.46 -29.36
C SER A 915 0.80 9.84 -28.64
N GLU A 916 1.91 9.59 -29.35
CA GLU A 916 3.12 8.97 -28.77
C GLU A 916 3.80 9.83 -27.69
N LYS A 917 3.58 11.15 -27.72
CA LYS A 917 4.19 12.13 -26.81
C LYS A 917 3.22 12.62 -25.74
N ALA A 918 1.96 12.19 -25.77
CA ALA A 918 0.92 12.72 -24.92
C ALA A 918 0.80 11.97 -23.59
N THR A 919 0.53 12.73 -22.52
CA THR A 919 0.07 12.16 -21.26
C THR A 919 -1.34 11.57 -21.45
N ILE A 920 -1.70 10.60 -20.63
CA ILE A 920 -3.04 9.97 -20.69
C ILE A 920 -4.16 11.01 -20.51
N ASN A 921 -3.97 11.99 -19.62
CA ASN A 921 -4.89 13.11 -19.45
C ASN A 921 -5.08 13.88 -20.75
N ARG A 922 -4.00 14.15 -21.47
CA ARG A 922 -4.07 14.87 -22.73
C ARG A 922 -4.70 14.01 -23.83
N SER A 923 -4.43 12.72 -23.87
CA SER A 923 -5.11 11.80 -24.80
C SER A 923 -6.62 11.74 -24.54
N SER A 924 -7.03 11.57 -23.28
CA SER A 924 -8.44 11.58 -22.87
C SER A 924 -9.11 12.91 -23.23
N GLU A 925 -8.44 14.03 -22.96
CA GLU A 925 -8.94 15.35 -23.32
C GLU A 925 -9.14 15.52 -24.83
N ILE A 926 -8.19 15.08 -25.66
CA ILE A 926 -8.31 15.18 -27.12
C ILE A 926 -9.44 14.29 -27.64
N LEU A 927 -9.58 13.06 -27.14
CA LEU A 927 -10.70 12.18 -27.48
C LEU A 927 -12.05 12.80 -27.11
N ALA A 928 -12.14 13.43 -25.94
CA ALA A 928 -13.36 14.13 -25.52
C ALA A 928 -13.64 15.36 -26.40
N GLN A 929 -12.60 16.08 -26.85
CA GLN A 929 -12.76 17.21 -27.78
C GLN A 929 -13.19 16.75 -29.17
N GLU A 930 -12.68 15.62 -29.65
CA GLU A 930 -13.11 15.00 -30.91
C GLU A 930 -14.56 14.52 -30.83
N ALA A 931 -14.92 13.82 -29.74
CA ALA A 931 -16.31 13.45 -29.45
C ALA A 931 -17.23 14.67 -29.41
N PHE A 932 -16.77 15.77 -28.83
CA PHE A 932 -17.53 17.02 -28.77
C PHE A 932 -17.71 17.66 -30.16
N VAL A 933 -16.70 17.59 -31.04
CA VAL A 933 -16.82 18.01 -32.43
C VAL A 933 -17.84 17.15 -33.18
N ASP A 934 -17.81 15.84 -33.00
CA ASP A 934 -18.76 14.94 -33.64
C ASP A 934 -20.19 15.16 -33.11
N LEU A 935 -20.36 15.43 -31.82
CA LEU A 935 -21.64 15.90 -31.25
C LEU A 935 -22.11 17.20 -31.91
N LEU A 936 -21.24 18.20 -32.04
CA LEU A 936 -21.58 19.48 -32.68
C LEU A 936 -21.73 19.37 -34.21
N THR A 937 -21.40 18.24 -34.83
CA THR A 937 -21.62 17.97 -36.26
C THR A 937 -22.67 16.88 -36.50
N ASP A 938 -23.44 16.53 -35.46
CA ASP A 938 -24.56 15.58 -35.47
C ASP A 938 -24.15 14.14 -35.85
N LYS A 939 -22.90 13.75 -35.58
CA LYS A 939 -22.39 12.38 -35.71
C LYS A 939 -22.46 11.66 -34.36
N LEU A 940 -23.67 11.41 -33.88
CA LEU A 940 -23.91 10.95 -32.51
C LEU A 940 -23.29 9.57 -32.19
N GLU A 941 -23.25 8.65 -33.15
CA GLU A 941 -22.67 7.31 -32.95
C GLU A 941 -21.14 7.39 -32.75
N ASP A 942 -20.44 8.15 -33.60
CA ASP A 942 -19.00 8.38 -33.49
C ASP A 942 -18.67 9.14 -32.20
N ALA A 943 -19.47 10.16 -31.87
CA ALA A 943 -19.33 10.94 -30.64
C ALA A 943 -19.46 10.04 -29.40
N GLU A 944 -20.45 9.14 -29.35
CA GLU A 944 -20.66 8.24 -28.21
C GLU A 944 -19.48 7.27 -28.05
N TYR A 945 -18.98 6.70 -29.15
CA TYR A 945 -17.80 5.83 -29.14
C TYR A 945 -16.56 6.56 -28.63
N LEU A 946 -16.28 7.76 -29.14
CA LEU A 946 -15.13 8.56 -28.73
C LEU A 946 -15.23 9.05 -27.28
N ALA A 947 -16.44 9.41 -26.81
CA ALA A 947 -16.67 9.81 -25.43
C ALA A 947 -16.47 8.64 -24.44
N ASP A 948 -16.91 7.44 -24.82
CA ASP A 948 -16.62 6.23 -24.04
C ASP A 948 -15.11 5.94 -24.01
N LEU A 949 -14.42 6.05 -25.15
CA LEU A 949 -12.96 5.90 -25.21
C LEU A 949 -12.24 6.97 -24.37
N ALA A 950 -12.70 8.22 -24.40
CA ALA A 950 -12.17 9.30 -23.59
C ALA A 950 -12.35 9.04 -22.09
N LEU A 951 -13.53 8.54 -21.70
CA LEU A 951 -13.83 8.15 -20.32
C LEU A 951 -12.96 6.98 -19.88
N ASN A 952 -12.87 5.92 -20.69
CA ASN A 952 -12.00 4.77 -20.43
C ASN A 952 -10.55 5.23 -20.25
N ARG A 953 -10.07 6.13 -21.11
CA ARG A 953 -8.73 6.72 -21.02
C ARG A 953 -8.54 7.55 -19.75
N ALA A 954 -9.55 8.30 -19.30
CA ALA A 954 -9.47 9.05 -18.03
C ALA A 954 -9.43 8.13 -16.80
N LEU A 955 -10.17 7.02 -16.85
CA LEU A 955 -10.26 6.04 -15.76
C LEU A 955 -8.94 5.31 -15.50
N GLU A 956 -8.07 5.24 -16.49
CA GLU A 956 -6.71 4.69 -16.34
C GLU A 956 -5.89 5.37 -15.24
N ILE A 957 -6.01 6.69 -15.08
CA ILE A 957 -5.27 7.43 -14.05
C ILE A 957 -6.02 7.45 -12.71
N ASN A 958 -7.35 7.25 -12.68
CA ASN A 958 -8.26 7.42 -11.52
C ASN A 958 -8.05 8.77 -10.79
N GLY A 959 -9.12 9.50 -10.48
CA GLY A 959 -8.97 10.77 -9.75
C GLY A 959 -8.63 12.00 -10.61
N THR A 960 -8.80 11.95 -11.93
CA THR A 960 -8.54 13.11 -12.79
C THR A 960 -9.80 13.94 -13.02
N ALA A 961 -9.62 15.24 -13.24
CA ALA A 961 -10.72 16.12 -13.68
C ALA A 961 -11.30 15.70 -15.05
N MET A 962 -10.51 14.95 -15.84
CA MET A 962 -10.96 14.44 -17.14
C MET A 962 -12.03 13.36 -17.00
N GLU A 963 -12.04 12.56 -15.93
CA GLU A 963 -13.12 11.58 -15.75
C GLU A 963 -14.48 12.26 -15.65
N ILE A 964 -14.59 13.30 -14.82
CA ILE A 964 -15.83 14.06 -14.63
C ILE A 964 -16.25 14.71 -15.95
N LYS A 965 -15.30 15.34 -16.65
CA LYS A 965 -15.56 15.98 -17.93
C LYS A 965 -16.05 14.99 -19.00
N SER A 966 -15.42 13.82 -19.09
CA SER A 966 -15.79 12.78 -20.06
C SER A 966 -17.12 12.11 -19.70
N ARG A 967 -17.43 11.89 -18.41
CA ARG A 967 -18.75 11.40 -17.97
C ARG A 967 -19.86 12.39 -18.29
N ASN A 968 -19.63 13.67 -18.00
CA ASN A 968 -20.59 14.72 -18.33
C ASN A 968 -20.89 14.75 -19.82
N LEU A 969 -19.86 14.73 -20.67
CA LEU A 969 -19.99 14.69 -22.13
C LEU A 969 -20.72 13.42 -22.60
N LEU A 970 -20.36 12.25 -22.06
CA LEU A 970 -21.04 10.99 -22.39
C LEU A 970 -22.53 11.06 -22.02
N GLY A 971 -22.88 11.62 -20.86
CA GLY A 971 -24.28 11.82 -20.48
C GLY A 971 -25.03 12.75 -21.43
N ILE A 972 -24.39 13.84 -21.88
CA ILE A 972 -24.97 14.75 -22.90
C ILE A 972 -25.21 13.99 -24.20
N ILE A 973 -24.21 13.26 -24.72
CA ILE A 973 -24.34 12.51 -25.97
C ILE A 973 -25.42 11.43 -25.86
N GLN A 974 -25.45 10.67 -24.76
CA GLN A 974 -26.50 9.68 -24.49
C GLN A 974 -27.89 10.30 -24.55
N TYR A 975 -28.06 11.49 -23.98
CA TYR A 975 -29.34 12.19 -24.03
C TYR A 975 -29.74 12.55 -25.47
N PHE A 976 -28.80 13.10 -26.26
CA PHE A 976 -29.02 13.45 -27.67
C PHE A 976 -29.28 12.19 -28.54
N SER A 977 -28.68 11.05 -28.19
CA SER A 977 -28.92 9.75 -28.81
C SER A 977 -30.23 9.06 -28.36
N ASN A 978 -31.18 9.80 -27.77
CA ASN A 978 -32.45 9.29 -27.23
C ASN A 978 -32.31 8.23 -26.11
N LYS A 979 -31.20 8.22 -25.37
CA LYS A 979 -30.93 7.32 -24.23
C LYS A 979 -31.03 8.07 -22.89
N ALA A 980 -32.17 8.74 -22.66
CA ALA A 980 -32.34 9.64 -21.51
C ALA A 980 -32.10 8.98 -20.14
N GLU A 981 -32.62 7.77 -19.90
CA GLU A 981 -32.41 7.07 -18.61
C GLU A 981 -30.92 6.78 -18.34
N ALA A 982 -30.16 6.43 -19.38
CA ALA A 982 -28.72 6.24 -19.27
C ALA A 982 -28.00 7.55 -18.90
N ALA A 983 -28.39 8.66 -19.53
CA ALA A 983 -27.85 9.99 -19.22
C ALA A 983 -28.09 10.39 -17.75
N PHE A 984 -29.33 10.22 -17.25
CA PHE A 984 -29.65 10.49 -15.83
C PHE A 984 -28.82 9.65 -14.87
N SER A 985 -28.66 8.35 -15.17
CA SER A 985 -27.81 7.46 -14.38
C SER A 985 -26.35 7.92 -14.38
N THR A 986 -25.81 8.26 -15.57
CA THR A 986 -24.44 8.75 -15.73
C THR A 986 -24.19 10.03 -14.94
N TRP A 987 -25.05 11.05 -15.05
CA TRP A 987 -24.87 12.32 -14.33
C TRP A 987 -25.06 12.19 -12.81
N ARG A 988 -26.00 11.37 -12.33
CA ARG A 988 -26.17 11.11 -10.89
C ARG A 988 -24.94 10.42 -10.29
N LYS A 989 -24.38 9.45 -11.01
CA LYS A 989 -23.11 8.83 -10.62
C LYS A 989 -21.98 9.86 -10.59
N ASP A 990 -21.92 10.74 -11.59
CA ASP A 990 -20.87 11.75 -11.67
C ASP A 990 -21.01 12.88 -10.63
N LEU A 991 -22.23 13.16 -10.15
CA LEU A 991 -22.46 14.09 -9.03
C LEU A 991 -21.81 13.59 -7.74
N VAL A 992 -21.94 12.28 -7.47
CA VAL A 992 -21.29 11.64 -6.32
C VAL A 992 -19.77 11.74 -6.44
N ILE A 993 -19.22 11.42 -7.61
CA ILE A 993 -17.77 11.49 -7.89
C ILE A 993 -17.27 12.94 -7.79
N SER A 994 -18.03 13.91 -8.31
CA SER A 994 -17.65 15.32 -8.28
C SER A 994 -17.68 15.88 -6.86
N ALA A 995 -18.67 15.51 -6.05
CA ALA A 995 -18.73 15.87 -4.63
C ALA A 995 -17.56 15.31 -3.84
N GLN A 996 -17.23 14.03 -4.07
CA GLN A 996 -16.09 13.33 -3.48
C GLN A 996 -14.75 14.00 -3.79
N ARG A 997 -14.62 14.56 -5.01
CA ARG A 997 -13.41 15.23 -5.47
C ARG A 997 -13.41 16.74 -5.23
N VAL A 998 -14.44 17.28 -4.57
CA VAL A 998 -14.64 18.72 -4.37
C VAL A 998 -14.56 19.48 -5.71
N ASN A 999 -15.00 18.85 -6.81
CA ASN A 999 -15.04 19.46 -8.12
C ASN A 999 -16.28 20.36 -8.23
N LYS A 1000 -16.12 21.58 -7.74
CA LYS A 1000 -17.18 22.60 -7.68
C LYS A 1000 -17.78 22.90 -9.06
N ASP A 1001 -16.95 23.05 -10.09
CA ASP A 1001 -17.38 23.34 -11.47
C ASP A 1001 -18.24 22.19 -12.03
N GLY A 1002 -17.76 20.95 -11.86
CA GLY A 1002 -18.48 19.75 -12.32
C GLY A 1002 -19.87 19.61 -11.69
N ILE A 1003 -19.98 19.82 -10.37
CA ILE A 1003 -21.27 19.71 -9.65
C ILE A 1003 -22.31 20.69 -10.23
N VAL A 1004 -21.92 21.95 -10.46
CA VAL A 1004 -22.82 22.97 -11.01
C VAL A 1004 -23.26 22.59 -12.43
N LYS A 1005 -22.35 22.09 -13.28
CA LYS A 1005 -22.67 21.63 -14.64
C LYS A 1005 -23.64 20.46 -14.65
N LEU A 1006 -23.43 19.48 -13.78
CA LEU A 1006 -24.26 18.28 -13.73
C LEU A 1006 -25.70 18.60 -13.29
N HIS A 1007 -25.89 19.42 -12.25
CA HIS A 1007 -27.22 19.91 -11.89
C HIS A 1007 -27.86 20.75 -13.00
N THR A 1008 -27.08 21.58 -13.70
CA THR A 1008 -27.56 22.34 -14.87
C THR A 1008 -28.07 21.42 -15.98
N ASN A 1009 -27.35 20.34 -16.27
CA ASN A 1009 -27.71 19.36 -17.31
C ASN A 1009 -28.91 18.48 -16.92
N LEU A 1010 -29.02 18.10 -15.64
CA LEU A 1010 -30.21 17.43 -15.10
C LEU A 1010 -31.45 18.32 -15.23
N GLY A 1011 -31.32 19.60 -14.86
CA GLY A 1011 -32.37 20.60 -15.02
C GLY A 1011 -32.79 20.75 -16.49
N ALA A 1012 -31.83 20.90 -17.40
CA ALA A 1012 -32.05 20.96 -18.85
C ALA A 1012 -32.82 19.73 -19.36
N ALA A 1013 -32.38 18.53 -18.98
CA ALA A 1013 -33.03 17.28 -19.35
C ALA A 1013 -34.48 17.17 -18.84
N TYR A 1014 -34.76 17.68 -17.64
CA TYR A 1014 -36.12 17.74 -17.10
C TYR A 1014 -37.02 18.75 -17.84
N ILE A 1015 -36.49 19.90 -18.27
CA ILE A 1015 -37.23 20.86 -19.11
C ILE A 1015 -37.70 20.17 -20.40
N LEU A 1016 -36.80 19.44 -21.07
CA LEU A 1016 -37.11 18.73 -22.31
C LEU A 1016 -38.12 17.58 -22.13
N GLN A 1017 -38.21 17.02 -20.93
CA GLN A 1017 -39.26 16.06 -20.54
C GLN A 1017 -40.56 16.72 -20.06
N SER A 1018 -40.67 18.05 -20.12
CA SER A 1018 -41.80 18.84 -19.56
C SER A 1018 -42.02 18.62 -18.05
N LYS A 1019 -40.98 18.24 -17.32
CA LYS A 1019 -40.98 18.08 -15.85
C LYS A 1019 -40.47 19.35 -15.18
N TYR A 1020 -41.28 20.39 -15.20
CA TYR A 1020 -40.84 21.75 -14.84
C TYR A 1020 -40.50 21.94 -13.35
N VAL A 1021 -41.18 21.25 -12.43
CA VAL A 1021 -40.88 21.35 -10.99
C VAL A 1021 -39.50 20.75 -10.66
N PRO A 1022 -39.20 19.49 -11.02
CA PRO A 1022 -37.85 18.95 -10.86
C PRO A 1022 -36.77 19.77 -11.59
N ALA A 1023 -37.07 20.29 -12.79
CA ALA A 1023 -36.15 21.15 -13.52
C ALA A 1023 -35.78 22.40 -12.72
N LYS A 1024 -36.77 23.08 -12.14
CA LYS A 1024 -36.56 24.26 -11.30
C LYS A 1024 -35.72 23.94 -10.08
N GLU A 1025 -36.01 22.84 -9.38
CA GLU A 1025 -35.27 22.42 -8.19
C GLU A 1025 -33.78 22.20 -8.50
N GLU A 1026 -33.47 21.45 -9.56
CA GLU A 1026 -32.09 21.18 -10.00
C GLU A 1026 -31.36 22.47 -10.41
N LEU A 1027 -32.02 23.37 -11.14
CA LEU A 1027 -31.42 24.64 -11.57
C LEU A 1027 -31.24 25.64 -10.42
N GLU A 1028 -32.18 25.73 -9.48
CA GLU A 1028 -32.02 26.57 -8.28
C GLU A 1028 -30.91 26.03 -7.38
N GLN A 1029 -30.78 24.70 -7.26
CA GLN A 1029 -29.65 24.07 -6.58
C GLN A 1029 -28.32 24.39 -7.27
N ALA A 1030 -28.25 24.27 -8.60
CA ALA A 1030 -27.08 24.65 -9.38
C ALA A 1030 -26.71 26.13 -9.15
N TYR A 1031 -27.70 27.04 -9.11
CA TYR A 1031 -27.48 28.46 -8.89
C TYR A 1031 -26.96 28.78 -7.48
N ALA A 1032 -27.54 28.15 -6.46
CA ALA A 1032 -27.07 28.29 -5.09
C ALA A 1032 -25.61 27.82 -4.93
N LEU A 1033 -25.26 26.70 -5.58
CA LEU A 1033 -23.89 26.18 -5.59
C LEU A 1033 -22.95 27.05 -6.41
N TYR A 1034 -23.39 27.56 -7.55
CA TYR A 1034 -22.67 28.53 -8.37
C TYR A 1034 -22.26 29.76 -7.54
N GLN A 1035 -23.22 30.36 -6.82
CA GLN A 1035 -22.97 31.52 -5.95
C GLN A 1035 -22.04 31.16 -4.77
N LYS A 1036 -22.27 30.00 -4.13
CA LYS A 1036 -21.45 29.54 -3.00
C LYS A 1036 -20.00 29.28 -3.40
N PHE A 1037 -19.79 28.64 -4.54
CA PHE A 1037 -18.48 28.22 -5.01
C PHE A 1037 -17.72 29.32 -5.74
N LYS A 1038 -18.40 30.40 -6.15
CA LYS A 1038 -17.82 31.53 -6.89
C LYS A 1038 -17.09 31.07 -8.17
N VAL A 1039 -17.66 30.07 -8.84
CA VAL A 1039 -17.15 29.58 -10.13
C VAL A 1039 -17.47 30.58 -11.24
N SER A 1040 -16.71 30.53 -12.34
CA SER A 1040 -16.82 31.52 -13.42
C SER A 1040 -18.20 31.55 -14.08
N LEU A 1041 -18.78 32.74 -14.27
CA LEU A 1041 -20.01 32.90 -15.04
C LEU A 1041 -19.87 32.38 -16.48
N MET A 1042 -18.68 32.53 -17.08
CA MET A 1042 -18.42 32.17 -18.48
C MET A 1042 -18.50 30.67 -18.74
N THR A 1043 -18.22 29.85 -17.73
CA THR A 1043 -18.38 28.39 -17.83
C THR A 1043 -19.81 27.92 -17.53
N HIS A 1044 -20.69 28.81 -17.06
CA HIS A 1044 -22.03 28.46 -16.56
C HIS A 1044 -23.18 29.27 -17.17
N LYS A 1045 -22.99 29.96 -18.29
CA LYS A 1045 -24.09 30.65 -18.99
C LYS A 1045 -25.34 29.78 -19.27
N PRO A 1046 -25.21 28.47 -19.62
CA PRO A 1046 -26.39 27.59 -19.77
C PRO A 1046 -27.31 27.55 -18.55
N LEU A 1047 -26.76 27.67 -17.34
CA LEU A 1047 -27.53 27.71 -16.10
C LEU A 1047 -28.45 28.94 -16.09
N ILE A 1048 -27.91 30.11 -16.42
CA ILE A 1048 -28.65 31.37 -16.44
C ILE A 1048 -29.73 31.32 -17.52
N TYR A 1049 -29.40 30.87 -18.73
CA TYR A 1049 -30.37 30.75 -19.81
C TYR A 1049 -31.53 29.81 -19.45
N ASN A 1050 -31.23 28.63 -18.88
CA ASN A 1050 -32.25 27.66 -18.48
C ASN A 1050 -33.09 28.14 -17.29
N LEU A 1051 -32.51 28.86 -16.33
CA LEU A 1051 -33.24 29.48 -15.21
C LEU A 1051 -34.21 30.56 -15.69
N LEU A 1052 -33.77 31.44 -16.57
CA LEU A 1052 -34.64 32.45 -17.16
C LEU A 1052 -35.80 31.79 -17.93
N PHE A 1053 -35.52 30.71 -18.66
CA PHE A 1053 -36.53 29.95 -19.38
C PHE A 1053 -37.56 29.31 -18.43
N ILE A 1054 -37.10 28.62 -17.38
CA ILE A 1054 -38.02 27.91 -16.47
C ILE A 1054 -38.85 28.87 -15.61
N TYR A 1055 -38.27 29.99 -15.16
CA TYR A 1055 -39.03 31.02 -14.46
C TYR A 1055 -40.07 31.66 -15.37
N ASN A 1056 -39.76 31.86 -16.65
CA ASN A 1056 -40.72 32.37 -17.62
C ASN A 1056 -41.89 31.39 -17.83
N ILE A 1057 -41.60 30.09 -18.01
CA ILE A 1057 -42.64 29.05 -18.16
C ILE A 1057 -43.55 28.97 -16.94
N LEU A 1058 -42.98 29.03 -15.74
CA LEU A 1058 -43.72 28.89 -14.49
C LEU A 1058 -44.40 30.19 -14.02
N GLY A 1059 -44.18 31.31 -14.72
CA GLY A 1059 -44.73 32.62 -14.35
C GLY A 1059 -44.04 33.28 -13.15
N ASP A 1060 -42.83 32.86 -12.78
CA ASP A 1060 -42.03 33.41 -11.69
C ASP A 1060 -41.32 34.72 -12.13
N THR A 1061 -42.07 35.71 -12.60
CA THR A 1061 -41.53 36.95 -13.20
C THR A 1061 -40.57 37.70 -12.28
N SER A 1062 -40.87 37.78 -10.98
CA SER A 1062 -39.98 38.42 -10.00
C SER A 1062 -38.60 37.76 -9.90
N LYS A 1063 -38.52 36.42 -9.97
CA LYS A 1063 -37.24 35.71 -9.95
C LYS A 1063 -36.51 35.83 -11.28
N ARG A 1064 -37.24 35.76 -12.40
CA ARG A 1064 -36.71 35.93 -13.75
C ARG A 1064 -36.02 37.29 -13.91
N ASP A 1065 -36.72 38.36 -13.57
CA ASP A 1065 -36.26 39.73 -13.79
C ASP A 1065 -35.07 40.04 -12.87
N LYS A 1066 -35.14 39.58 -11.62
CA LYS A 1066 -34.02 39.67 -10.68
C LYS A 1066 -32.77 38.94 -11.18
N LEU A 1067 -32.92 37.71 -11.70
CA LEU A 1067 -31.77 36.97 -12.24
C LEU A 1067 -31.13 37.68 -13.44
N PHE A 1068 -31.95 38.30 -14.29
CA PHE A 1068 -31.48 39.11 -15.42
C PHE A 1068 -30.70 40.36 -14.96
N GLU A 1069 -31.14 41.01 -13.89
CA GLU A 1069 -30.42 42.15 -13.30
C GLU A 1069 -29.09 41.75 -12.64
N GLU A 1070 -29.03 40.53 -12.07
CA GLU A 1070 -27.85 40.03 -11.35
C GLU A 1070 -26.78 39.40 -12.28
N ALA A 1071 -27.15 38.95 -13.48
CA ALA A 1071 -26.24 38.30 -14.42
C ALA A 1071 -25.89 39.22 -15.61
N TYR A 1072 -24.65 39.15 -16.10
CA TYR A 1072 -24.22 39.97 -17.25
C TYR A 1072 -23.28 39.22 -18.20
N PHE A 1073 -23.68 39.12 -19.47
CA PHE A 1073 -22.86 38.73 -20.61
C PHE A 1073 -23.56 39.12 -21.93
N ASP A 1074 -22.79 39.25 -23.02
CA ASP A 1074 -23.18 39.94 -24.25
C ASP A 1074 -24.57 39.58 -24.80
N ASN A 1075 -24.87 38.28 -24.92
CA ASN A 1075 -26.11 37.83 -25.54
C ASN A 1075 -27.31 37.71 -24.58
N LEU A 1076 -27.12 37.95 -23.28
CA LEU A 1076 -28.17 37.78 -22.26
C LEU A 1076 -29.38 38.71 -22.50
N SER A 1077 -29.12 39.98 -22.84
CA SER A 1077 -30.18 40.97 -23.08
C SER A 1077 -31.04 40.60 -24.29
N SER A 1078 -30.42 40.09 -25.36
CA SER A 1078 -31.15 39.62 -26.54
C SER A 1078 -32.04 38.43 -26.18
N TYR A 1079 -31.50 37.44 -25.45
CA TYR A 1079 -32.25 36.27 -25.03
C TYR A 1079 -33.44 36.62 -24.11
N TYR A 1080 -33.19 37.46 -23.11
CA TYR A 1080 -34.22 37.91 -22.18
C TYR A 1080 -35.36 38.66 -22.90
N ASN A 1081 -35.04 39.55 -23.83
CA ASN A 1081 -36.04 40.27 -24.61
C ASN A 1081 -36.89 39.33 -25.48
N GLN A 1082 -36.28 38.30 -26.09
CA GLN A 1082 -37.02 37.28 -26.81
C GLN A 1082 -37.97 36.50 -25.90
N LEU A 1083 -37.50 36.08 -24.71
CA LEU A 1083 -38.31 35.34 -23.73
C LEU A 1083 -39.58 36.09 -23.31
N ILE A 1084 -39.47 37.39 -23.02
CA ILE A 1084 -40.61 38.19 -22.52
C ILE A 1084 -41.55 38.65 -23.64
N SER A 1085 -41.10 38.64 -24.90
CA SER A 1085 -41.89 39.09 -26.05
C SER A 1085 -43.01 38.12 -26.46
N GLY A 1086 -43.08 36.93 -25.84
CA GLY A 1086 -44.16 35.96 -26.07
C GLY A 1086 -44.13 35.29 -27.44
N SER A 1087 -43.01 35.37 -28.18
CA SER A 1087 -42.85 34.64 -29.44
C SER A 1087 -42.89 33.13 -29.18
N GLU A 1088 -43.83 32.41 -29.79
CA GLU A 1088 -43.95 30.94 -29.68
C GLU A 1088 -42.70 30.17 -30.17
N ASN A 1089 -41.79 30.85 -30.88
CA ASN A 1089 -40.52 30.31 -31.38
C ASN A 1089 -39.34 31.17 -30.90
N ILE A 1090 -38.75 30.85 -29.74
CA ILE A 1090 -37.46 31.41 -29.34
C ILE A 1090 -36.39 30.83 -30.27
N LEU A 1091 -35.78 31.69 -31.09
CA LEU A 1091 -34.67 31.30 -31.97
C LEU A 1091 -33.39 31.20 -31.14
N THR A 1092 -32.96 29.98 -30.82
CA THR A 1092 -31.82 29.78 -29.91
C THR A 1092 -30.46 29.61 -30.59
N ASP A 1093 -30.42 29.48 -31.92
CA ASP A 1093 -29.23 29.19 -32.75
C ASP A 1093 -28.04 30.17 -32.61
N GLY A 1094 -28.22 31.30 -31.91
CA GLY A 1094 -27.17 32.30 -31.66
C GLY A 1094 -26.67 32.42 -30.21
N TYR A 1095 -27.11 31.58 -29.26
CA TYR A 1095 -26.81 31.78 -27.83
C TYR A 1095 -25.85 30.78 -27.20
N TRP A 1096 -25.90 29.50 -27.54
CA TRP A 1096 -24.92 28.56 -26.98
C TRP A 1096 -24.72 27.39 -27.93
N PRO A 1097 -23.46 27.02 -28.26
CA PRO A 1097 -23.21 26.01 -29.28
C PRO A 1097 -23.84 24.65 -29.00
N LEU A 1098 -23.98 24.30 -27.70
CA LEU A 1098 -24.54 23.02 -27.27
C LEU A 1098 -25.98 23.18 -26.78
N GLN A 1099 -26.93 23.07 -27.70
CA GLN A 1099 -28.35 23.22 -27.41
C GLN A 1099 -29.19 22.12 -28.04
N PHE A 1100 -30.36 21.87 -27.44
CA PHE A 1100 -31.37 21.00 -28.00
C PHE A 1100 -32.74 21.65 -27.84
N LYS A 1101 -33.43 21.87 -28.96
CA LYS A 1101 -34.63 22.73 -29.01
C LYS A 1101 -34.29 24.09 -28.37
N HIS A 1102 -35.02 24.50 -27.34
CA HIS A 1102 -34.86 25.77 -26.64
C HIS A 1102 -34.09 25.65 -25.30
N VAL A 1103 -33.33 24.56 -25.11
CA VAL A 1103 -32.64 24.26 -23.83
C VAL A 1103 -31.15 24.09 -24.06
N PHE A 1104 -30.35 24.57 -23.10
CA PHE A 1104 -28.90 24.62 -23.21
C PHE A 1104 -28.23 23.59 -22.29
N PHE A 1105 -27.24 22.86 -22.81
CA PHE A 1105 -26.43 21.92 -22.02
C PHE A 1105 -25.02 22.47 -21.83
N ASN A 1106 -24.34 22.02 -20.78
CA ASN A 1106 -23.04 22.54 -20.36
C ASN A 1106 -21.96 21.44 -20.36
N TYR A 1107 -20.93 21.59 -21.20
CA TYR A 1107 -19.78 20.68 -21.33
C TYR A 1107 -18.71 20.85 -20.24
#